data_AF-R9M610-F1
#
_entry.id   AF-R9M610-F1
#
_cell.length_a   1.000
_cell.length_b   1.000
_cell.length_c   1.000
_cell.angle_alpha   90.00
_cell.angle_beta   90.00
_cell.angle_gamma   90.00
#
_symmetry.space_group_name_H-M   'P 1'
#
loop_
_entity.id
_entity.type
_entity.pdbx_description
1 polymer ?
#
loop_
_entity_poly.entity_id
_entity_poly.type
_entity_poly.pdbx_seq_one_letter_code
_entity_poly.pdbx_strand_id
1 'polypeptide(L)'
;MRHYSSTAPKRALALLLTIGILVSLMVLPASAVTGDSYADRSHPVEGDNITISDYVLELNSVQDLTATLTVPNDTIKGDAQAWASSLVWSLTRTKDMFVQDPEIYPHVYTGDKLENWQIWDSENGKYGDGIKDSPWFYFVDSTGAKKATTAEAVSVAAGDTNTVITLKFSTNPFFGKVGFTDYGGPGIRNVFNSFNGPYLFTASAGSKVVGSCELEVQVYRSYHRYNEVLNELNALKAAAAARSGRYVEIIEYGESEGGFPMYAVVLSDSKSSVDAFRALNDTVTTRPQNVISRIKSGSLKDYRIPFMINNQHSDEYPNMDAELNLLWELVTEDTLTYRKLTGLKDGTDVPKYWSDQLDQFDITGCGAPHLDIKPNGEQSDNDGELGSEEIYAISGDISYNVDDLLDNLILVVSLAENPDGRTYGSRRNYNGIDHNRDSTFQTQSETRAITQLINDWNPVAFVELHGYMTDFLIEPCTPPHEPNLEYDILIPHFFEGAEAYGNSALGTIAGEGYDYKFSQYYVPLRDNFDRKEGVWDTWDDLSTNYTPSYAMLNCNAAGYTIETPRANEASTRLFECGFYGMFQYYMEHKEEVYLRQMEFFLRGLNNTDASANIAPWYVDYHDKQIPVTDMRPLFEDNGKFFCEYWVIPVDADSQRSVGAAYDMAEFLIRNDIQVSRLTADVVVNDTTYKSGSFVVDMHQAKRNYANCVLYSGVDASYSGFISLYSDAVTNYPEQWGFTAIPVAVEGAFSGKLRAVTSVIRASTFTGETGGYVIISNDSIHSVNAVNTLLGSRKTVGMVVSGDYKGDFVVSYTDFQSVKNKFTLSGTGVSTLPDARRLQREPTIYLVGLLDEFQNAKISSGYYANWFSDGYGSTRYDIMHNSETANVNRLALTEQMNFKVTNNPAKADIIVGNVAPTANPRTEAAVLAAVKAGTPYLGIGWGPMNYIKENLLSDVGFEPNRPDGDMLHRITYPTDSLLTANHAADGDNIIYAVDGVYFDGEILQNPNTSILIRCAEGDTTDYMIAGCAPNAEQMSGKVEAITYNDGKLDLTLFGNSLTNRAFQRDDYTYASNTIYSKVLADTPMSGWVR
;
A
#
# COMPACT_ATOMS: atom_id res chain seq x y z
N MET A 1 -23.58 10.56 54.53
CA MET A 1 -24.05 9.20 54.88
C MET A 1 -23.20 8.20 54.11
N ARG A 2 -22.90 7.06 54.73
CA ARG A 2 -21.88 6.06 54.35
C ARG A 2 -21.94 5.64 52.88
N HIS A 3 -20.84 5.76 52.14
CA HIS A 3 -20.61 4.97 50.93
C HIS A 3 -19.64 3.84 51.25
N TYR A 4 -20.13 2.62 51.08
CA TYR A 4 -19.39 1.39 51.17
C TYR A 4 -18.34 1.30 50.06
N SER A 5 -17.11 1.02 50.45
CA SER A 5 -16.02 0.55 49.61
C SER A 5 -16.39 -0.81 48.98
N SER A 6 -16.30 -0.91 47.65
CA SER A 6 -16.22 -2.19 46.93
C SER A 6 -14.96 -2.23 46.07
N THR A 7 -13.80 -2.33 46.73
CA THR A 7 -12.50 -2.60 46.09
C THR A 7 -12.30 -4.07 45.71
N ALA A 8 -13.24 -4.96 46.02
CA ALA A 8 -13.15 -6.39 45.73
C ALA A 8 -13.39 -6.76 44.24
N PRO A 9 -14.43 -6.27 43.53
CA PRO A 9 -14.67 -6.65 42.15
C PRO A 9 -13.61 -6.11 41.17
N LYS A 10 -13.03 -4.93 41.45
CA LYS A 10 -11.95 -4.36 40.63
C LYS A 10 -10.63 -5.11 40.76
N ARG A 11 -10.33 -5.68 41.93
CA ARG A 11 -9.16 -6.54 42.13
C ARG A 11 -9.35 -7.93 41.54
N ALA A 12 -10.57 -8.47 41.58
CA ALA A 12 -10.89 -9.73 40.90
C ALA A 12 -10.82 -9.59 39.37
N LEU A 13 -11.30 -8.47 38.81
CA LEU A 13 -11.22 -8.19 37.38
C LEU A 13 -9.78 -7.94 36.93
N ALA A 14 -8.99 -7.17 37.71
CA ALA A 14 -7.57 -6.98 37.42
C ALA A 14 -6.79 -8.31 37.53
N LEU A 15 -7.08 -9.14 38.52
CA LEU A 15 -6.45 -10.47 38.66
C LEU A 15 -6.88 -11.41 37.52
N LEU A 16 -8.14 -11.36 37.06
CA LEU A 16 -8.61 -12.13 35.90
C LEU A 16 -8.00 -11.63 34.58
N LEU A 17 -7.76 -10.33 34.43
CA LEU A 17 -7.02 -9.75 33.31
C LEU A 17 -5.53 -10.13 33.37
N THR A 18 -4.89 -10.06 34.53
CA THR A 18 -3.49 -10.48 34.68
C THR A 18 -3.33 -11.99 34.52
N ILE A 19 -4.27 -12.80 35.01
CA ILE A 19 -4.29 -14.25 34.74
C ILE A 19 -4.65 -14.52 33.29
N GLY A 20 -5.53 -13.74 32.65
CA GLY A 20 -5.83 -13.83 31.22
C GLY A 20 -4.60 -13.53 30.35
N ILE A 21 -3.83 -12.49 30.70
CA ILE A 21 -2.57 -12.11 30.05
C ILE A 21 -1.46 -13.15 30.35
N LEU A 22 -1.39 -13.68 31.58
CA LEU A 22 -0.43 -14.74 31.91
C LEU A 22 -0.80 -16.09 31.27
N VAL A 23 -2.09 -16.37 31.07
CA VAL A 23 -2.57 -17.59 30.40
C VAL A 23 -2.44 -17.43 28.88
N SER A 24 -2.63 -16.25 28.30
CA SER A 24 -2.30 -15.98 26.89
C SER A 24 -0.79 -16.05 26.62
N LEU A 25 0.05 -15.71 27.61
CA LEU A 25 1.50 -15.93 27.57
C LEU A 25 1.92 -17.38 27.89
N MET A 26 1.01 -18.24 28.39
CA MET A 26 1.30 -19.65 28.73
C MET A 26 0.70 -20.66 27.74
N VAL A 27 -0.16 -20.23 26.81
CA VAL A 27 -0.51 -21.03 25.62
C VAL A 27 0.50 -20.70 24.53
N LEU A 28 1.75 -21.07 24.78
CA LEU A 28 2.65 -21.40 23.69
C LEU A 28 2.08 -22.69 23.08
N PRO A 29 1.86 -22.78 21.75
CA PRO A 29 1.83 -24.09 21.13
C PRO A 29 3.11 -24.79 21.56
N ALA A 30 2.97 -25.95 22.20
CA ALA A 30 4.09 -26.81 22.54
C ALA A 30 4.59 -27.50 21.26
N SER A 31 5.09 -26.70 20.34
CA SER A 31 6.11 -27.04 19.37
C SER A 31 7.16 -25.96 19.56
N ALA A 32 8.25 -26.33 20.25
CA ALA A 32 9.46 -25.54 20.17
C ALA A 32 9.87 -25.59 18.70
N VAL A 33 9.57 -24.53 17.95
CA VAL A 33 10.30 -24.22 16.72
C VAL A 33 11.76 -24.18 17.17
N THR A 34 12.55 -25.14 16.72
CA THR A 34 13.98 -25.16 16.99
C THR A 34 14.53 -23.82 16.52
N GLY A 35 15.28 -23.16 17.40
CA GLY A 35 15.85 -21.83 17.16
C GLY A 35 17.00 -21.89 16.17
N ASP A 36 16.76 -22.43 14.97
CA ASP A 36 17.73 -22.48 13.89
C ASP A 36 17.66 -21.12 13.17
N SER A 37 18.65 -20.27 13.46
CA SER A 37 18.84 -18.97 12.81
C SER A 37 18.99 -19.12 11.29
N TYR A 38 18.71 -18.06 10.53
CA TYR A 38 18.94 -17.93 9.09
C TYR A 38 20.17 -18.68 8.53
N ALA A 39 21.32 -18.55 9.18
CA ALA A 39 22.60 -19.14 8.75
C ALA A 39 22.69 -20.69 8.85
N ASP A 40 21.71 -21.35 9.49
CA ASP A 40 21.75 -22.79 9.78
C ASP A 40 20.70 -23.58 8.98
N ARG A 41 20.20 -23.07 7.85
CA ARG A 41 19.14 -23.79 7.10
C ARG A 41 19.66 -24.71 6.00
N SER A 42 20.97 -24.82 5.79
CA SER A 42 21.61 -25.64 4.73
C SER A 42 22.62 -26.64 5.31
N HIS A 43 22.15 -27.50 6.22
CA HIS A 43 22.97 -28.55 6.82
C HIS A 43 22.32 -29.93 6.66
N PRO A 44 23.12 -31.01 6.69
CA PRO A 44 22.57 -32.35 6.78
C PRO A 44 21.85 -32.54 8.11
N VAL A 45 20.55 -32.86 8.08
CA VAL A 45 19.80 -33.15 9.31
C VAL A 45 19.80 -34.65 9.61
N GLU A 46 20.07 -34.99 10.86
CA GLU A 46 20.02 -36.37 11.39
C GLU A 46 18.73 -36.57 12.20
N GLY A 47 17.91 -37.53 11.77
CA GLY A 47 16.75 -38.02 12.50
C GLY A 47 16.95 -39.45 13.00
N ASP A 48 15.83 -40.12 13.29
CA ASP A 48 15.80 -41.53 13.67
C ASP A 48 16.18 -42.40 12.47
N ASN A 49 17.42 -42.89 12.48
CA ASN A 49 18.02 -43.75 11.44
C ASN A 49 18.12 -43.11 10.05
N ILE A 50 17.67 -41.87 9.83
CA ILE A 50 17.75 -41.16 8.55
C ILE A 50 18.68 -39.97 8.69
N THR A 51 19.58 -39.79 7.73
CA THR A 51 20.29 -38.52 7.49
C THR A 51 19.93 -38.03 6.09
N ILE A 52 19.57 -36.77 5.92
CA ILE A 52 19.35 -36.16 4.60
C ILE A 52 20.35 -35.04 4.37
N SER A 53 20.67 -34.75 3.10
CA SER A 53 21.67 -33.74 2.73
C SER A 53 21.25 -32.29 2.99
N ASP A 54 19.96 -32.03 3.19
CA ASP A 54 19.41 -30.69 3.40
C ASP A 54 18.16 -30.75 4.30
N TYR A 55 18.01 -29.77 5.18
CA TYR A 55 16.87 -29.63 6.08
C TYR A 55 15.65 -28.98 5.40
N VAL A 56 15.88 -28.05 4.46
CA VAL A 56 14.82 -27.27 3.82
C VAL A 56 14.50 -27.82 2.42
N LEU A 57 13.23 -28.17 2.20
CA LEU A 57 12.66 -28.47 0.90
C LEU A 57 12.03 -27.20 0.31
N GLU A 58 12.62 -26.70 -0.76
CA GLU A 58 12.18 -25.47 -1.43
C GLU A 58 11.12 -25.75 -2.50
N LEU A 59 9.98 -25.07 -2.43
CA LEU A 59 8.90 -25.19 -3.41
C LEU A 59 9.26 -24.52 -4.75
N ASN A 60 10.07 -23.45 -4.74
CA ASN A 60 10.39 -22.66 -5.92
C ASN A 60 11.73 -22.99 -6.60
N SER A 61 12.41 -24.06 -6.19
CA SER A 61 13.76 -24.39 -6.66
C SER A 61 13.84 -25.84 -7.12
N VAL A 62 14.84 -26.17 -7.93
CA VAL A 62 15.23 -27.57 -8.17
C VAL A 62 16.29 -27.93 -7.14
N GLN A 63 16.04 -29.00 -6.37
CA GLN A 63 17.01 -29.48 -5.38
C GLN A 63 17.40 -30.92 -5.69
N ASP A 64 18.70 -31.22 -5.62
CA ASP A 64 19.23 -32.57 -5.64
C ASP A 64 19.52 -33.03 -4.21
N LEU A 65 18.84 -34.08 -3.76
CA LEU A 65 18.84 -34.53 -2.38
C LEU A 65 19.36 -35.96 -2.26
N THR A 66 20.09 -36.21 -1.18
CA THR A 66 20.55 -37.55 -0.80
C THR A 66 20.09 -37.86 0.62
N ALA A 67 19.25 -38.88 0.77
CA ALA A 67 18.85 -39.43 2.07
C ALA A 67 19.53 -40.77 2.33
N THR A 68 19.92 -41.03 3.57
CA THR A 68 20.60 -42.25 4.01
C THR A 68 19.87 -42.86 5.19
N LEU A 69 19.31 -44.05 5.00
CA LEU A 69 18.69 -44.86 6.05
C LEU A 69 19.69 -45.89 6.57
N THR A 70 19.97 -45.88 7.87
CA THR A 70 20.84 -46.84 8.54
C THR A 70 20.02 -47.73 9.46
N VAL A 71 19.89 -49.02 9.13
CA VAL A 71 19.12 -49.97 9.94
C VAL A 71 19.98 -51.17 10.38
N PRO A 72 19.71 -51.76 11.55
CA PRO A 72 20.31 -53.03 11.95
C PRO A 72 20.05 -54.14 10.92
N ASN A 73 21.04 -55.01 10.67
CA ASN A 73 20.94 -56.05 9.65
C ASN A 73 19.75 -57.02 9.85
N ASP A 74 19.30 -57.22 11.09
CA ASP A 74 18.15 -58.07 11.45
C ASP A 74 16.78 -57.45 11.13
N THR A 75 16.74 -56.16 10.80
CA THR A 75 15.53 -55.45 10.36
C THR A 75 15.15 -55.82 8.93
N ILE A 76 16.14 -56.24 8.12
CA ILE A 76 15.98 -56.58 6.71
C ILE A 76 15.44 -58.01 6.58
N LYS A 77 14.35 -58.17 5.84
CA LYS A 77 13.76 -59.48 5.53
C LYS A 77 14.08 -59.89 4.10
N GLY A 78 15.04 -60.80 3.93
CA GLY A 78 15.42 -61.34 2.63
C GLY A 78 16.60 -60.59 2.00
N ASP A 79 16.59 -60.44 0.67
CA ASP A 79 17.62 -59.72 -0.07
C ASP A 79 17.58 -58.22 0.26
N ALA A 80 18.73 -57.63 0.59
CA ALA A 80 18.80 -56.25 1.07
C ALA A 80 18.43 -55.24 -0.02
N GLN A 81 18.76 -55.51 -1.28
CA GLN A 81 18.38 -54.67 -2.41
C GLN A 81 16.88 -54.73 -2.65
N ALA A 82 16.31 -55.93 -2.74
CA ALA A 82 14.87 -56.12 -2.91
C ALA A 82 14.07 -55.53 -1.74
N TRP A 83 14.59 -55.62 -0.52
CA TRP A 83 13.99 -54.99 0.65
C TRP A 83 14.04 -53.46 0.56
N ALA A 84 15.20 -52.90 0.22
CA ALA A 84 15.37 -51.46 0.02
C ALA A 84 14.44 -50.91 -1.07
N SER A 85 14.30 -51.61 -2.18
CA SER A 85 13.35 -51.27 -3.26
C SER A 85 11.88 -51.44 -2.88
N SER A 86 11.57 -52.09 -1.75
CA SER A 86 10.20 -52.24 -1.24
C SER A 86 9.81 -51.18 -0.22
N LEU A 87 10.75 -50.32 0.17
CA LEU A 87 10.49 -49.24 1.13
C LEU A 87 9.54 -48.21 0.51
N VAL A 88 8.62 -47.72 1.32
CA VAL A 88 7.77 -46.58 0.98
C VAL A 88 8.35 -45.35 1.67
N TRP A 89 8.68 -44.35 0.87
CA TRP A 89 9.09 -43.05 1.36
C TRP A 89 7.91 -42.08 1.33
N SER A 90 7.72 -41.32 2.40
CA SER A 90 6.65 -40.33 2.50
C SER A 90 7.13 -39.02 3.10
N LEU A 91 6.45 -37.95 2.73
CA LEU A 91 6.57 -36.63 3.36
C LEU A 91 5.16 -36.26 3.85
N THR A 92 4.93 -36.41 5.15
CA THR A 92 3.60 -36.25 5.76
C THR A 92 3.69 -35.44 7.04
N ARG A 93 2.61 -34.76 7.41
CA ARG A 93 2.50 -34.06 8.68
C ARG A 93 1.14 -34.31 9.33
N THR A 94 1.09 -34.15 10.64
CA THR A 94 -0.18 -34.11 11.37
C THR A 94 -0.71 -32.67 11.46
N LYS A 95 -1.99 -32.50 11.81
CA LYS A 95 -2.58 -31.16 11.90
C LYS A 95 -1.95 -30.30 13.00
N ASP A 96 -1.42 -30.91 14.05
CA ASP A 96 -0.70 -30.25 15.15
C ASP A 96 0.70 -29.78 14.77
N MET A 97 1.28 -30.28 13.66
CA MET A 97 2.50 -29.74 13.07
C MET A 97 2.25 -28.52 12.18
N PHE A 98 0.99 -28.15 11.93
CA PHE A 98 0.68 -27.00 11.10
C PHE A 98 0.94 -25.69 11.85
N VAL A 99 1.71 -24.80 11.22
CA VAL A 99 2.25 -23.58 11.85
C VAL A 99 1.43 -22.32 11.59
N GLN A 100 0.50 -22.37 10.63
CA GLN A 100 -0.39 -21.24 10.38
C GLN A 100 -1.59 -21.28 11.32
N ASP A 101 -2.17 -20.11 11.57
CA ASP A 101 -3.40 -19.98 12.36
C ASP A 101 -4.56 -20.74 11.67
N PRO A 102 -5.19 -21.74 12.33
CA PRO A 102 -6.29 -22.49 11.75
C PRO A 102 -7.57 -21.68 11.53
N GLU A 103 -7.73 -20.50 12.15
CA GLU A 103 -8.83 -19.57 11.84
C GLU A 103 -8.59 -18.82 10.52
N ILE A 104 -7.32 -18.60 10.16
CA ILE A 104 -6.93 -17.96 8.90
C ILE A 104 -6.80 -19.00 7.78
N TYR A 105 -6.14 -20.12 8.05
CA TYR A 105 -5.89 -21.24 7.11
C TYR A 105 -6.55 -22.54 7.60
N PRO A 106 -7.88 -22.69 7.44
CA PRO A 106 -8.61 -23.86 7.96
C PRO A 106 -8.40 -25.15 7.15
N HIS A 107 -7.91 -25.04 5.91
CA HIS A 107 -7.71 -26.17 5.00
C HIS A 107 -6.22 -26.49 4.85
N VAL A 108 -5.79 -27.59 5.47
CA VAL A 108 -4.37 -27.94 5.62
C VAL A 108 -4.01 -29.14 4.75
N TYR A 109 -2.96 -29.01 3.93
CA TYR A 109 -2.37 -30.17 3.24
C TYR A 109 -1.55 -31.01 4.23
N THR A 110 -1.81 -32.30 4.33
CA THR A 110 -1.15 -33.20 5.31
C THR A 110 -0.02 -34.04 4.70
N GLY A 111 0.27 -33.87 3.41
CA GLY A 111 1.26 -34.70 2.69
C GLY A 111 0.75 -36.10 2.32
N ASP A 112 1.60 -36.81 1.58
CA ASP A 112 1.40 -38.19 1.12
C ASP A 112 2.78 -38.87 0.88
N LYS A 113 2.78 -40.08 0.32
CA LYS A 113 3.96 -40.73 -0.24
C LYS A 113 4.61 -39.86 -1.30
N LEU A 114 5.94 -39.89 -1.40
CA LEU A 114 6.67 -39.04 -2.35
C LEU A 114 6.21 -39.26 -3.82
N GLU A 115 5.87 -40.49 -4.21
CA GLU A 115 5.34 -40.85 -5.55
C GLU A 115 4.03 -40.15 -5.91
N ASN A 116 3.25 -39.76 -4.89
CA ASN A 116 1.93 -39.15 -5.04
C ASN A 116 1.99 -37.62 -5.00
N TRP A 117 3.06 -37.03 -4.47
CA TRP A 117 3.21 -35.58 -4.48
C TRP A 117 3.30 -35.08 -5.92
N GLN A 118 2.31 -34.27 -6.31
CA GLN A 118 2.24 -33.64 -7.62
C GLN A 118 2.75 -32.20 -7.54
N ILE A 119 3.06 -31.60 -8.68
CA ILE A 119 3.21 -30.16 -8.80
C ILE A 119 1.82 -29.52 -8.64
N TRP A 120 1.74 -28.35 -8.01
CA TRP A 120 0.49 -27.60 -7.89
C TRP A 120 0.02 -27.08 -9.26
N ASP A 121 -1.22 -27.43 -9.62
CA ASP A 121 -1.96 -26.88 -10.75
C ASP A 121 -3.40 -26.60 -10.30
N SER A 122 -3.77 -25.33 -10.18
CA SER A 122 -5.10 -24.96 -9.71
C SER A 122 -6.18 -25.05 -10.79
N GLU A 123 -5.87 -24.98 -12.11
CA GLU A 123 -6.92 -24.98 -13.16
C GLU A 123 -6.48 -25.14 -14.65
N ASN A 124 -5.29 -25.70 -14.96
CA ASN A 124 -4.97 -26.27 -16.30
C ASN A 124 -5.10 -25.33 -17.51
N GLY A 125 -4.50 -24.12 -17.48
CA GLY A 125 -4.55 -23.21 -18.64
C GLY A 125 -3.43 -22.16 -18.83
N LYS A 126 -2.46 -22.02 -17.93
CA LYS A 126 -1.45 -20.93 -18.03
C LYS A 126 0.02 -21.34 -17.90
N TYR A 127 0.29 -22.55 -17.43
CA TYR A 127 1.59 -23.19 -17.55
C TYR A 127 1.40 -24.34 -18.53
N GLY A 128 2.13 -24.30 -19.65
CA GLY A 128 1.84 -25.06 -20.88
C GLY A 128 1.52 -26.55 -20.71
N ASP A 129 0.86 -27.11 -21.73
CA ASP A 129 0.42 -28.50 -21.82
C ASP A 129 1.45 -29.51 -21.26
N GLY A 130 1.18 -30.10 -20.08
CA GLY A 130 1.95 -31.26 -19.58
C GLY A 130 2.15 -31.41 -18.06
N ILE A 131 1.78 -30.43 -17.23
CA ILE A 131 2.11 -30.45 -15.78
C ILE A 131 1.13 -31.29 -14.94
N LYS A 132 -0.10 -31.51 -15.42
CA LYS A 132 -1.24 -32.07 -14.70
C LYS A 132 -1.00 -33.40 -13.93
N ASP A 133 0.03 -34.16 -14.29
CA ASP A 133 0.42 -35.41 -13.63
C ASP A 133 1.94 -35.51 -13.37
N SER A 134 2.64 -34.37 -13.32
CA SER A 134 4.08 -34.33 -13.06
C SER A 134 4.37 -34.44 -11.57
N PRO A 135 5.24 -35.38 -11.15
CA PRO A 135 5.58 -35.53 -9.75
C PRO A 135 6.45 -34.36 -9.28
N TRP A 136 6.25 -33.91 -8.03
CA TRP A 136 7.17 -32.95 -7.43
C TRP A 136 8.53 -33.61 -7.18
N PHE A 137 8.53 -34.79 -6.55
CA PHE A 137 9.74 -35.59 -6.33
C PHE A 137 9.97 -36.59 -7.46
N TYR A 138 11.17 -36.58 -8.03
CA TYR A 138 11.54 -37.51 -9.07
C TYR A 138 12.97 -38.04 -8.89
N PHE A 139 13.32 -39.07 -9.64
CA PHE A 139 14.70 -39.45 -9.88
C PHE A 139 14.94 -39.61 -11.38
N VAL A 140 16.20 -39.54 -11.80
CA VAL A 140 16.60 -39.83 -13.18
C VAL A 140 17.04 -41.28 -13.25
N ASP A 141 16.31 -42.10 -14.00
CA ASP A 141 16.66 -43.51 -14.18
C ASP A 141 17.89 -43.70 -15.09
N SER A 142 18.35 -44.94 -15.24
CA SER A 142 19.52 -45.27 -16.07
C SER A 142 19.35 -44.96 -17.57
N THR A 143 18.14 -44.63 -18.03
CA THR A 143 17.85 -44.20 -19.39
C THR A 143 17.81 -42.68 -19.56
N GLY A 144 17.97 -41.93 -18.46
CA GLY A 144 17.85 -40.48 -18.43
C GLY A 144 16.41 -39.97 -18.27
N ALA A 145 15.43 -40.85 -18.01
CA ALA A 145 14.03 -40.46 -17.85
C ALA A 145 13.72 -40.06 -16.40
N LYS A 146 12.96 -38.96 -16.22
CA LYS A 146 12.40 -38.59 -14.91
C LYS A 146 11.29 -39.57 -14.52
N LYS A 147 11.36 -40.12 -13.30
CA LYS A 147 10.35 -41.04 -12.73
C LYS A 147 9.92 -40.57 -11.34
N ALA A 148 8.62 -40.62 -11.05
CA ALA A 148 8.08 -40.39 -9.71
C ALA A 148 8.69 -41.39 -8.71
N THR A 149 8.93 -40.96 -7.47
CA THR A 149 9.77 -41.72 -6.54
C THR A 149 9.00 -42.58 -5.53
N THR A 150 9.32 -43.87 -5.45
CA THR A 150 9.36 -44.70 -4.23
C THR A 150 10.47 -45.76 -4.24
N ALA A 151 11.20 -46.00 -5.34
CA ALA A 151 12.45 -46.78 -5.33
C ALA A 151 13.38 -46.60 -6.56
N GLU A 152 14.69 -46.49 -6.23
CA GLU A 152 15.99 -46.65 -6.93
C GLU A 152 16.29 -45.96 -8.27
N ALA A 153 17.39 -45.19 -8.41
CA ALA A 153 18.75 -45.29 -7.82
C ALA A 153 18.90 -45.23 -6.28
N VAL A 154 19.04 -46.40 -5.64
CA VAL A 154 19.18 -46.74 -4.23
C VAL A 154 20.43 -47.64 -4.01
N SER A 155 21.56 -47.08 -3.59
CA SER A 155 22.71 -47.93 -3.25
C SER A 155 22.55 -48.57 -1.87
N VAL A 156 22.77 -49.88 -1.79
CA VAL A 156 22.77 -50.64 -0.52
C VAL A 156 24.20 -51.02 -0.17
N ALA A 157 24.66 -50.60 1.01
CA ALA A 157 25.96 -50.98 1.57
C ALA A 157 25.76 -51.76 2.87
N ALA A 158 26.02 -53.07 2.83
CA ALA A 158 25.94 -53.93 4.00
C ALA A 158 27.25 -53.89 4.80
N GLY A 159 27.19 -53.43 6.05
CA GLY A 159 28.27 -53.53 7.03
C GLY A 159 28.09 -54.70 7.99
N ASP A 160 29.03 -54.86 8.92
CA ASP A 160 29.05 -56.00 9.86
C ASP A 160 27.83 -56.02 10.80
N THR A 161 27.29 -54.86 11.17
CA THR A 161 26.16 -54.73 12.11
C THR A 161 24.92 -54.06 11.51
N ASN A 162 25.13 -53.09 10.61
CA ASN A 162 24.08 -52.28 10.01
C ASN A 162 24.17 -52.31 8.49
N THR A 163 23.03 -52.13 7.84
CA THR A 163 22.93 -51.89 6.41
C THR A 163 22.54 -50.44 6.18
N VAL A 164 23.25 -49.79 5.27
CA VAL A 164 23.03 -48.41 4.87
C VAL A 164 22.36 -48.39 3.51
N ILE A 165 21.24 -47.69 3.40
CA ILE A 165 20.43 -47.54 2.20
C ILE A 165 20.43 -46.08 1.82
N THR A 166 20.91 -45.75 0.63
CA THR A 166 20.95 -44.38 0.15
C THR A 166 19.86 -44.16 -0.88
N LEU A 167 19.01 -43.16 -0.72
CA LEU A 167 18.06 -42.69 -1.73
C LEU A 167 18.58 -41.39 -2.33
N LYS A 168 18.66 -41.32 -3.66
CA LYS A 168 18.93 -40.07 -4.39
C LYS A 168 17.70 -39.65 -5.17
N PHE A 169 17.25 -38.42 -4.98
CA PHE A 169 16.07 -37.88 -5.64
C PHE A 169 16.24 -36.38 -5.83
N SER A 170 15.40 -35.81 -6.70
CA SER A 170 15.36 -34.39 -6.99
C SER A 170 13.94 -33.86 -6.89
N THR A 171 13.79 -32.54 -6.71
CA THR A 171 12.51 -31.84 -6.81
C THR A 171 12.38 -31.10 -8.14
N ASN A 172 11.18 -31.05 -8.70
CA ASN A 172 10.82 -30.03 -9.70
C ASN A 172 10.38 -28.74 -8.96
N PRO A 173 10.30 -27.59 -9.63
CA PRO A 173 9.60 -26.45 -9.04
C PRO A 173 8.13 -26.80 -8.83
N PHE A 174 7.66 -26.69 -7.58
CA PHE A 174 6.33 -27.12 -7.14
C PHE A 174 5.20 -26.33 -7.80
N PHE A 175 5.47 -25.12 -8.30
CA PHE A 175 4.52 -24.28 -9.03
C PHE A 175 4.83 -24.20 -10.54
N GLY A 176 5.61 -25.14 -11.07
CA GLY A 176 5.84 -25.31 -12.51
C GLY A 176 6.99 -24.50 -13.12
N LYS A 177 7.49 -23.46 -12.44
CA LYS A 177 8.69 -22.67 -12.81
C LYS A 177 9.52 -22.29 -11.58
N VAL A 178 10.79 -21.98 -11.79
CA VAL A 178 11.66 -21.42 -10.73
C VAL A 178 11.21 -20.00 -10.43
N GLY A 179 10.84 -19.76 -9.18
CA GLY A 179 10.14 -18.56 -8.75
C GLY A 179 8.74 -18.41 -9.37
N PHE A 180 7.94 -17.53 -8.79
CA PHE A 180 6.64 -17.15 -9.35
C PHE A 180 6.49 -15.64 -9.43
N THR A 181 5.63 -15.19 -10.33
CA THR A 181 5.02 -13.85 -10.31
C THR A 181 3.51 -14.01 -10.16
N ASP A 182 2.84 -12.98 -9.67
CA ASP A 182 1.37 -12.96 -9.63
C ASP A 182 0.73 -12.64 -10.99
N TYR A 183 1.53 -12.29 -12.01
CA TYR A 183 1.07 -12.06 -13.39
C TYR A 183 0.38 -13.28 -14.04
N GLY A 184 0.46 -14.46 -13.42
CA GLY A 184 -0.11 -15.71 -13.91
C GLY A 184 -1.54 -16.02 -13.45
N GLY A 185 -2.03 -15.53 -12.31
CA GLY A 185 -3.42 -15.73 -11.90
C GLY A 185 -3.62 -16.07 -10.42
N PRO A 186 -4.90 -16.05 -9.99
CA PRO A 186 -5.27 -16.21 -8.58
C PRO A 186 -4.92 -17.62 -8.12
N GLY A 187 -3.97 -17.76 -7.18
CA GLY A 187 -3.82 -19.04 -6.49
C GLY A 187 -2.50 -19.28 -5.78
N ILE A 188 -1.34 -18.91 -6.34
CA ILE A 188 -0.04 -19.30 -5.74
C ILE A 188 0.17 -18.56 -4.41
N ARG A 189 0.05 -17.23 -4.41
CA ARG A 189 0.17 -16.39 -3.19
C ARG A 189 -0.80 -16.83 -2.08
N ASN A 190 -1.99 -17.30 -2.47
CA ASN A 190 -2.99 -17.81 -1.53
C ASN A 190 -2.65 -19.19 -0.96
N VAL A 191 -2.16 -20.12 -1.81
CA VAL A 191 -2.13 -21.54 -1.47
C VAL A 191 -0.86 -22.00 -0.79
N PHE A 192 0.32 -21.42 -1.08
CA PHE A 192 1.58 -22.03 -0.66
C PHE A 192 1.68 -22.17 0.87
N ASN A 193 1.06 -21.27 1.64
CA ASN A 193 1.02 -21.35 3.10
C ASN A 193 0.22 -22.57 3.62
N SER A 194 -0.63 -23.15 2.78
CA SER A 194 -1.29 -24.44 3.03
C SER A 194 -0.32 -25.62 2.91
N PHE A 195 0.86 -25.43 2.29
CA PHE A 195 1.93 -26.40 2.14
C PHE A 195 3.11 -26.12 3.07
N ASN A 196 3.47 -24.87 3.34
CA ASN A 196 4.61 -24.48 4.18
C ASN A 196 4.55 -25.05 5.60
N GLY A 197 5.73 -25.28 6.18
CA GLY A 197 5.92 -25.74 7.56
C GLY A 197 6.59 -27.11 7.66
N PRO A 198 6.65 -27.68 8.87
CA PRO A 198 7.37 -28.90 9.12
C PRO A 198 6.61 -30.14 8.64
N TYR A 199 7.36 -31.12 8.14
CA TYR A 199 6.89 -32.44 7.73
C TYR A 199 7.82 -33.53 8.26
N LEU A 200 7.26 -34.71 8.47
CA LEU A 200 8.02 -35.91 8.75
C LEU A 200 8.33 -36.63 7.44
N PHE A 201 9.62 -36.71 7.11
CA PHE A 201 10.14 -37.55 6.05
C PHE A 201 10.39 -38.96 6.61
N THR A 202 9.64 -39.95 6.13
CA THR A 202 9.69 -41.31 6.69
C THR A 202 10.03 -42.37 5.67
N ALA A 203 10.78 -43.38 6.11
CA ALA A 203 10.95 -44.64 5.40
C ALA A 203 10.16 -45.74 6.13
N SER A 204 9.28 -46.43 5.39
CA SER A 204 8.44 -47.50 5.93
C SER A 204 8.61 -48.82 5.20
N ALA A 205 8.76 -49.90 5.95
CA ALA A 205 8.74 -51.27 5.45
C ALA A 205 7.36 -51.89 5.74
N GLY A 206 6.47 -51.89 4.75
CA GLY A 206 5.05 -52.19 4.97
C GLY A 206 4.41 -51.11 5.85
N SER A 207 3.80 -51.49 6.98
CA SER A 207 3.19 -50.54 7.93
C SER A 207 4.13 -50.11 9.07
N LYS A 208 5.40 -50.54 9.06
CA LYS A 208 6.37 -50.24 10.12
C LYS A 208 7.31 -49.14 9.64
N VAL A 209 7.35 -48.01 10.35
CA VAL A 209 8.38 -46.99 10.20
C VAL A 209 9.73 -47.55 10.63
N VAL A 210 10.73 -47.44 9.76
CA VAL A 210 12.11 -47.91 10.00
C VAL A 210 13.11 -46.78 10.13
N GLY A 211 12.73 -45.57 9.71
CA GLY A 211 13.42 -44.33 10.02
C GLY A 211 12.56 -43.11 9.69
N SER A 212 12.90 -41.98 10.31
CA SER A 212 12.23 -40.69 10.10
C SER A 212 13.14 -39.52 10.41
N CYS A 213 13.02 -38.42 9.68
CA CYS A 213 13.58 -37.12 10.03
C CYS A 213 12.55 -36.01 9.79
N GLU A 214 12.64 -34.91 10.52
CA GLU A 214 11.83 -33.72 10.27
C GLU A 214 12.50 -32.87 9.19
N LEU A 215 11.72 -32.37 8.23
CA LEU A 215 12.14 -31.43 7.19
C LEU A 215 11.20 -30.23 7.20
N GLU A 216 11.72 -29.06 6.90
CA GLU A 216 10.91 -27.85 6.70
C GLU A 216 10.60 -27.69 5.21
N VAL A 217 9.32 -27.56 4.86
CA VAL A 217 8.89 -27.19 3.50
C VAL A 217 8.66 -25.68 3.46
N GLN A 218 9.35 -24.98 2.56
CA GLN A 218 9.26 -23.53 2.41
C GLN A 218 9.15 -23.11 0.95
N VAL A 219 8.68 -21.89 0.70
CA VAL A 219 8.61 -21.34 -0.66
C VAL A 219 10.00 -21.24 -1.28
N TYR A 220 10.92 -20.64 -0.55
CA TYR A 220 12.37 -20.63 -0.77
C TYR A 220 13.03 -20.56 0.62
N ARG A 221 14.35 -20.73 0.68
CA ARG A 221 15.07 -20.98 1.94
C ARG A 221 14.98 -19.84 2.96
N SER A 222 15.09 -18.60 2.48
CA SER A 222 15.04 -17.39 3.29
C SER A 222 13.62 -17.01 3.76
N TYR A 223 12.57 -17.70 3.32
CA TYR A 223 11.20 -17.31 3.63
C TYR A 223 10.91 -17.31 5.14
N HIS A 224 10.22 -16.27 5.62
CA HIS A 224 9.71 -16.19 7.00
C HIS A 224 8.21 -15.93 7.06
N ARG A 225 7.52 -16.57 8.01
CA ARG A 225 6.12 -16.25 8.32
C ARG A 225 6.07 -15.03 9.25
N TYR A 226 5.02 -14.22 9.17
CA TYR A 226 4.96 -13.00 9.98
C TYR A 226 4.96 -13.29 11.49
N ASN A 227 4.34 -14.39 11.91
CA ASN A 227 4.32 -14.82 13.31
C ASN A 227 5.69 -15.24 13.86
N GLU A 228 6.71 -15.40 13.02
CA GLU A 228 8.08 -15.74 13.42
C GLU A 228 8.95 -14.50 13.63
N VAL A 229 8.58 -13.38 13.03
CA VAL A 229 9.39 -12.15 12.95
C VAL A 229 9.84 -11.67 14.33
N LEU A 230 8.93 -11.60 15.31
CA LEU A 230 9.31 -11.11 16.65
C LEU A 230 10.34 -12.02 17.33
N ASN A 231 10.25 -13.34 17.14
CA ASN A 231 11.23 -14.27 17.70
C ASN A 231 12.59 -14.08 17.02
N GLU A 232 12.60 -13.93 15.70
CA GLU A 232 13.81 -13.69 14.92
C GLU A 232 14.49 -12.38 15.34
N LEU A 233 13.71 -11.30 15.49
CA LEU A 233 14.23 -10.02 15.96
C LEU A 233 14.82 -10.08 17.37
N ASN A 234 14.21 -10.86 18.27
CA ASN A 234 14.76 -11.05 19.61
C ASN A 234 16.07 -11.85 19.58
N ALA A 235 16.19 -12.83 18.70
CA ALA A 235 17.44 -13.57 18.48
C ALA A 235 18.54 -12.65 17.90
N LEU A 236 18.21 -11.85 16.88
CA LEU A 236 19.09 -10.83 16.31
C LEU A 236 19.61 -9.86 17.38
N LYS A 237 18.71 -9.33 18.21
CA LYS A 237 19.07 -8.42 19.31
C LYS A 237 20.01 -9.08 20.33
N ALA A 238 19.81 -10.36 20.64
CA ALA A 238 20.69 -11.11 21.51
C ALA A 238 22.08 -11.32 20.89
N ALA A 239 22.15 -11.61 19.58
CA ALA A 239 23.40 -11.73 18.84
C ALA A 239 24.17 -10.40 18.80
N ALA A 240 23.48 -9.28 18.53
CA ALA A 240 24.08 -7.95 18.57
C ALA A 240 24.69 -7.62 19.94
N ALA A 241 24.00 -7.95 21.03
CA ALA A 241 24.48 -7.71 22.39
C ALA A 241 25.76 -8.52 22.75
N ALA A 242 26.08 -9.57 21.98
CA ALA A 242 27.29 -10.36 22.17
C ALA A 242 28.53 -9.76 21.49
N ARG A 243 28.38 -8.68 20.68
CA ARG A 243 29.45 -8.02 19.95
C ARG A 243 29.58 -6.55 20.36
N SER A 244 30.80 -6.01 20.31
CA SER A 244 31.01 -4.56 20.40
C SER A 244 30.65 -3.88 19.07
N GLY A 245 30.17 -2.63 19.13
CA GLY A 245 29.85 -1.87 17.91
C GLY A 245 28.54 -2.29 17.24
N ARG A 246 27.67 -3.05 17.92
CA ARG A 246 26.33 -3.41 17.45
C ARG A 246 25.30 -3.06 18.51
N TYR A 247 24.34 -2.22 18.13
CA TYR A 247 23.18 -1.88 18.94
C TYR A 247 21.90 -2.09 18.12
N VAL A 248 21.00 -2.92 18.64
CA VAL A 248 19.70 -3.22 18.07
C VAL A 248 18.59 -2.78 19.03
N GLU A 249 17.70 -1.92 18.53
CA GLU A 249 16.42 -1.57 19.16
C GLU A 249 15.29 -2.15 18.31
N ILE A 250 14.28 -2.76 18.95
CA ILE A 250 13.06 -3.24 18.29
C ILE A 250 11.95 -2.28 18.72
N ILE A 251 11.24 -1.72 17.75
CA ILE A 251 10.14 -0.78 17.93
C ILE A 251 8.86 -1.45 17.42
N GLU A 252 7.83 -1.50 18.26
CA GLU A 252 6.46 -1.73 17.80
C GLU A 252 5.86 -0.34 17.52
N TYR A 253 5.73 0.02 16.24
CA TYR A 253 5.40 1.39 15.82
C TYR A 253 3.93 1.57 15.41
N GLY A 254 3.17 0.48 15.31
CA GLY A 254 1.76 0.50 14.93
C GLY A 254 1.08 -0.85 15.09
N GLU A 255 -0.21 -0.89 14.76
CA GLU A 255 -1.04 -2.10 14.66
C GLU A 255 -1.83 -2.02 13.34
N SER A 256 -1.83 -3.10 12.56
CA SER A 256 -2.55 -3.18 11.28
C SER A 256 -4.07 -3.20 11.45
N GLU A 257 -4.80 -3.00 10.37
CA GLU A 257 -6.27 -3.08 10.38
C GLU A 257 -6.76 -4.50 10.74
N GLY A 258 -5.95 -5.54 10.46
CA GLY A 258 -6.17 -6.91 10.91
C GLY A 258 -5.75 -7.20 12.36
N GLY A 259 -5.14 -6.24 13.07
CA GLY A 259 -4.74 -6.37 14.47
C GLY A 259 -3.36 -6.97 14.71
N PHE A 260 -2.47 -6.94 13.71
CA PHE A 260 -1.09 -7.42 13.87
C PHE A 260 -0.16 -6.27 14.26
N PRO A 261 0.74 -6.45 15.25
CA PRO A 261 1.72 -5.44 15.63
C PRO A 261 2.71 -5.23 14.49
N MET A 262 3.07 -3.97 14.21
CA MET A 262 4.02 -3.59 13.17
C MET A 262 5.40 -3.31 13.78
N TYR A 263 6.45 -3.97 13.28
CA TYR A 263 7.79 -3.93 13.85
C TYR A 263 8.81 -3.20 12.97
N ALA A 264 9.62 -2.37 13.60
CA ALA A 264 10.82 -1.78 13.01
C ALA A 264 12.07 -2.09 13.84
N VAL A 265 13.22 -2.18 13.19
CA VAL A 265 14.53 -2.35 13.83
C VAL A 265 15.37 -1.10 13.64
N VAL A 266 15.97 -0.60 14.71
CA VAL A 266 17.04 0.39 14.65
C VAL A 266 18.37 -0.31 14.87
N LEU A 267 19.25 -0.21 13.89
CA LEU A 267 20.61 -0.75 13.96
C LEU A 267 21.65 0.39 13.86
N SER A 268 22.56 0.44 14.82
CA SER A 268 23.64 1.43 14.89
C SER A 268 24.83 0.87 15.69
N ASP A 269 25.91 1.64 15.83
CA ASP A 269 27.09 1.25 16.58
C ASP A 269 26.83 1.17 18.10
N SER A 270 25.97 2.06 18.62
CA SER A 270 25.70 2.15 20.05
C SER A 270 24.38 2.86 20.37
N LYS A 271 23.82 2.57 21.54
CA LYS A 271 22.67 3.31 22.08
C LYS A 271 22.95 4.82 22.17
N SER A 272 24.17 5.20 22.56
CA SER A 272 24.57 6.61 22.68
C SER A 272 24.51 7.35 21.35
N SER A 273 24.87 6.70 20.24
CA SER A 273 24.78 7.28 18.90
C SER A 273 23.34 7.49 18.47
N VAL A 274 22.46 6.53 18.74
CA VAL A 274 21.01 6.66 18.50
C VAL A 274 20.42 7.80 19.33
N ASP A 275 20.72 7.86 20.63
CA ASP A 275 20.25 8.95 21.51
C ASP A 275 20.79 10.31 21.06
N ALA A 276 22.05 10.38 20.61
CA ALA A 276 22.67 11.60 20.10
C ALA A 276 22.03 12.06 18.77
N PHE A 277 21.71 11.12 17.88
CA PHE A 277 20.98 11.41 16.66
C PHE A 277 19.58 11.94 16.97
N ARG A 278 18.79 11.25 17.81
CA ARG A 278 17.44 11.70 18.19
C ARG A 278 17.48 13.13 18.75
N ALA A 279 18.44 13.44 19.62
CA ALA A 279 18.63 14.80 20.15
C ALA A 279 19.06 15.83 19.09
N LEU A 280 19.79 15.43 18.05
CA LEU A 280 20.10 16.28 16.90
C LEU A 280 18.85 16.48 16.02
N ASN A 281 18.11 15.41 15.75
CA ASN A 281 16.90 15.38 14.92
C ASN A 281 15.82 16.33 15.48
N ASP A 282 15.66 16.40 16.80
CA ASP A 282 14.77 17.37 17.47
C ASP A 282 15.08 18.84 17.12
N THR A 283 16.24 19.12 16.51
CA THR A 283 16.66 20.47 16.16
C THR A 283 16.74 20.73 14.65
N VAL A 284 16.70 19.71 13.79
CA VAL A 284 16.93 19.91 12.34
C VAL A 284 15.79 20.68 11.68
N THR A 285 14.56 20.50 12.14
CA THR A 285 13.37 21.17 11.60
C THR A 285 13.16 22.59 12.16
N THR A 286 13.93 23.00 13.18
CA THR A 286 13.80 24.33 13.82
C THR A 286 15.06 25.17 13.74
N ARG A 287 16.23 24.55 13.65
CA ARG A 287 17.56 25.21 13.65
C ARG A 287 18.55 24.53 12.67
N PRO A 288 18.18 24.24 11.41
CA PRO A 288 19.06 23.56 10.46
C PRO A 288 20.34 24.35 10.19
N GLN A 289 20.28 25.69 10.19
CA GLN A 289 21.46 26.54 10.03
C GLN A 289 22.53 26.29 11.11
N ASN A 290 22.14 25.95 12.34
CA ASN A 290 23.08 25.60 13.40
C ASN A 290 23.81 24.28 13.08
N VAL A 291 23.08 23.29 12.59
CA VAL A 291 23.63 22.00 12.16
C VAL A 291 24.61 22.21 11.01
N ILE A 292 24.20 22.94 9.96
CA ILE A 292 25.05 23.32 8.82
C ILE A 292 26.35 23.97 9.30
N SER A 293 26.27 24.97 10.19
CA SER A 293 27.46 25.65 10.71
C SER A 293 28.36 24.73 11.53
N ARG A 294 27.80 23.77 12.27
CA ARG A 294 28.57 22.83 13.08
C ARG A 294 29.30 21.78 12.23
N ILE A 295 28.66 21.29 11.18
CA ILE A 295 29.27 20.40 10.17
C ILE A 295 30.42 21.14 9.48
N LYS A 296 30.15 22.30 8.85
CA LYS A 296 31.16 23.08 8.11
C LYS A 296 32.35 23.56 8.95
N SER A 297 32.15 23.79 10.25
CA SER A 297 33.24 24.15 11.18
C SER A 297 34.01 22.94 11.73
N GLY A 298 33.52 21.73 11.50
CA GLY A 298 34.05 20.50 12.10
C GLY A 298 33.79 20.40 13.60
N SER A 299 32.79 21.10 14.15
CA SER A 299 32.39 20.95 15.56
C SER A 299 31.33 19.87 15.79
N LEU A 300 30.71 19.37 14.72
CA LEU A 300 29.92 18.13 14.69
C LEU A 300 30.64 17.15 13.76
N LYS A 301 31.30 16.13 14.32
CA LYS A 301 32.08 15.13 13.56
C LYS A 301 31.55 13.71 13.74
N ASP A 302 31.23 13.35 14.98
CA ASP A 302 30.78 12.00 15.33
C ASP A 302 29.24 11.95 15.36
N TYR A 303 28.62 12.12 14.19
CA TYR A 303 27.17 12.00 14.01
C TYR A 303 26.83 10.90 13.02
N ARG A 304 25.65 10.29 13.13
CA ARG A 304 25.14 9.33 12.15
C ARG A 304 23.96 9.96 11.41
N ILE A 305 23.70 9.50 10.20
CA ILE A 305 22.52 9.91 9.42
C ILE A 305 21.55 8.73 9.24
N PRO A 306 20.23 8.98 9.29
CA PRO A 306 19.21 7.94 9.23
C PRO A 306 19.00 7.43 7.80
N PHE A 307 19.07 6.12 7.62
CA PHE A 307 18.80 5.43 6.36
C PHE A 307 17.67 4.43 6.62
N MET A 308 16.55 4.55 5.92
CA MET A 308 15.35 3.76 6.19
C MET A 308 15.07 2.77 5.07
N ILE A 309 14.69 1.54 5.43
CA ILE A 309 14.26 0.47 4.52
C ILE A 309 12.85 0.05 4.91
N ASN A 310 11.97 -0.17 3.93
CA ASN A 310 10.56 -0.51 4.13
C ASN A 310 10.10 -1.58 3.14
N ASN A 311 9.11 -2.37 3.56
CA ASN A 311 8.33 -3.23 2.68
C ASN A 311 6.82 -3.04 2.89
N GLN A 312 6.18 -2.41 1.90
CA GLN A 312 4.76 -2.05 1.97
C GLN A 312 3.81 -3.11 1.43
N HIS A 313 4.21 -3.87 0.41
CA HIS A 313 3.44 -5.03 -0.05
C HIS A 313 4.12 -6.31 0.43
N SER A 314 3.71 -6.81 1.58
CA SER A 314 4.43 -7.92 2.20
C SER A 314 4.07 -9.31 1.65
N ASP A 315 3.21 -9.38 0.63
CA ASP A 315 3.05 -10.58 -0.23
C ASP A 315 4.06 -10.64 -1.38
N GLU A 316 4.93 -9.64 -1.48
CA GLU A 316 6.07 -9.56 -2.38
C GLU A 316 7.27 -10.13 -1.62
N TYR A 317 7.21 -11.44 -1.45
CA TYR A 317 7.85 -12.11 -0.31
C TYR A 317 9.34 -11.82 -0.10
N PRO A 318 10.20 -11.76 -1.14
CA PRO A 318 11.64 -11.57 -0.96
C PRO A 318 12.04 -10.33 -0.17
N ASN A 319 11.16 -9.33 -0.07
CA ASN A 319 11.45 -8.02 0.49
C ASN A 319 11.74 -8.08 2.00
N MET A 320 10.76 -8.50 2.81
CA MET A 320 10.92 -8.69 4.27
C MET A 320 12.04 -9.68 4.59
N ASP A 321 12.20 -10.72 3.75
CA ASP A 321 13.21 -11.75 3.96
C ASP A 321 14.63 -11.20 3.70
N ALA A 322 14.82 -10.37 2.67
CA ALA A 322 16.08 -9.69 2.40
C ALA A 322 16.44 -8.69 3.50
N GLU A 323 15.45 -7.97 4.04
CA GLU A 323 15.64 -7.07 5.18
C GLU A 323 16.12 -7.82 6.43
N LEU A 324 15.53 -8.98 6.74
CA LEU A 324 15.99 -9.84 7.85
C LEU A 324 17.40 -10.38 7.61
N ASN A 325 17.70 -10.85 6.41
CA ASN A 325 19.02 -11.36 6.04
C ASN A 325 20.09 -10.27 6.17
N LEU A 326 19.82 -9.09 5.64
CA LEU A 326 20.70 -7.93 5.73
C LEU A 326 20.96 -7.52 7.19
N LEU A 327 19.93 -7.50 8.03
CA LEU A 327 20.08 -7.23 9.46
C LEU A 327 20.99 -8.25 10.13
N TRP A 328 20.83 -9.55 9.83
CA TRP A 328 21.68 -10.61 10.37
C TRP A 328 23.14 -10.44 9.94
N GLU A 329 23.38 -10.22 8.64
CA GLU A 329 24.73 -10.04 8.12
C GLU A 329 25.43 -8.84 8.77
N LEU A 330 24.73 -7.71 8.89
CA LEU A 330 25.26 -6.54 9.59
C LEU A 330 25.52 -6.80 11.07
N VAL A 331 24.77 -7.68 11.71
CA VAL A 331 24.99 -8.04 13.13
C VAL A 331 26.13 -9.06 13.28
N THR A 332 26.30 -10.01 12.37
CA THR A 332 27.22 -11.15 12.54
C THR A 332 28.58 -10.93 11.90
N GLU A 333 28.64 -10.20 10.78
CA GLU A 333 29.86 -10.02 10.01
C GLU A 333 30.67 -8.78 10.44
N ASP A 334 31.99 -8.88 10.27
CA ASP A 334 32.92 -7.76 10.48
C ASP A 334 33.06 -6.89 9.23
N THR A 335 32.91 -7.48 8.04
CA THR A 335 33.11 -6.83 6.75
C THR A 335 32.03 -7.23 5.77
N LEU A 336 31.52 -6.26 5.01
CA LEU A 336 30.72 -6.54 3.81
C LEU A 336 31.66 -6.58 2.61
N THR A 337 31.43 -7.53 1.70
CA THR A 337 32.21 -7.67 0.47
C THR A 337 31.28 -7.80 -0.72
N TYR A 338 31.54 -7.01 -1.76
CA TYR A 338 30.71 -6.96 -2.95
C TYR A 338 31.56 -6.73 -4.20
N ARG A 339 30.95 -6.90 -5.38
CA ARG A 339 31.54 -6.62 -6.69
C ARG A 339 30.62 -5.70 -7.47
N LYS A 340 31.15 -4.97 -8.45
CA LYS A 340 30.34 -4.08 -9.29
C LYS A 340 30.60 -4.23 -10.78
N LEU A 341 29.62 -3.84 -11.59
CA LEU A 341 29.80 -3.67 -13.03
C LEU A 341 30.79 -2.52 -13.29
N THR A 342 31.64 -2.68 -14.31
CA THR A 342 32.70 -1.70 -14.65
C THR A 342 32.74 -1.32 -16.13
N GLY A 343 31.94 -1.98 -16.97
CA GLY A 343 31.90 -1.80 -18.42
C GLY A 343 31.41 -3.06 -19.12
N LEU A 344 31.39 -3.05 -20.45
CA LEU A 344 31.08 -4.24 -21.25
C LEU A 344 32.26 -5.23 -21.23
N LYS A 345 31.94 -6.52 -21.22
CA LYS A 345 32.92 -7.61 -21.15
C LYS A 345 33.87 -7.65 -22.34
N ASP A 346 33.41 -7.18 -23.51
CA ASP A 346 34.20 -7.13 -24.74
C ASP A 346 35.10 -5.88 -24.83
N GLY A 347 34.99 -4.95 -23.87
CA GLY A 347 35.76 -3.72 -23.80
C GLY A 347 35.25 -2.59 -24.71
N THR A 348 34.06 -2.72 -25.29
CA THR A 348 33.41 -1.62 -26.02
C THR A 348 32.75 -0.61 -25.08
N ASP A 349 32.55 0.62 -25.58
CA ASP A 349 31.88 1.67 -24.82
C ASP A 349 30.38 1.36 -24.69
N VAL A 350 29.83 1.62 -23.51
CA VAL A 350 28.38 1.49 -23.29
C VAL A 350 27.64 2.59 -24.06
N PRO A 351 26.63 2.25 -24.87
CA PRO A 351 25.80 3.25 -25.55
C PRO A 351 25.08 4.17 -24.57
N LYS A 352 24.92 5.44 -24.96
CA LYS A 352 24.17 6.43 -24.20
C LYS A 352 22.68 6.36 -24.54
N TYR A 353 21.85 6.01 -23.55
CA TYR A 353 20.39 5.91 -23.69
C TYR A 353 19.62 7.08 -23.04
N TRP A 354 20.25 7.91 -22.21
CA TRP A 354 19.59 8.96 -21.43
C TRP A 354 19.55 10.35 -22.09
N SER A 355 18.69 11.23 -21.55
CA SER A 355 18.65 12.66 -21.88
C SER A 355 19.97 13.37 -21.55
N ASP A 356 20.31 14.43 -22.28
CA ASP A 356 21.50 15.25 -22.03
C ASP A 356 21.51 15.91 -20.65
N GLN A 357 20.34 16.03 -20.00
CA GLN A 357 20.24 16.51 -18.63
C GLN A 357 21.05 15.69 -17.62
N LEU A 358 21.23 14.38 -17.87
CA LEU A 358 21.95 13.50 -16.95
C LEU A 358 23.47 13.49 -17.17
N ASP A 359 23.99 14.21 -18.16
CA ASP A 359 25.44 14.32 -18.42
C ASP A 359 26.23 15.01 -17.28
N GLN A 360 25.52 15.54 -16.29
CA GLN A 360 26.11 16.10 -15.07
C GLN A 360 26.52 15.03 -14.04
N PHE A 361 26.08 13.78 -14.21
CA PHE A 361 26.38 12.65 -13.33
C PHE A 361 27.43 11.72 -13.95
N ASP A 362 28.13 10.95 -13.12
CA ASP A 362 29.06 9.93 -13.58
C ASP A 362 28.31 8.61 -13.87
N ILE A 363 27.90 8.43 -15.13
CA ILE A 363 27.03 7.32 -15.54
C ILE A 363 27.85 6.26 -16.28
N THR A 364 27.85 5.03 -15.76
CA THR A 364 28.50 3.90 -16.45
C THR A 364 27.65 3.37 -17.61
N GLY A 365 26.32 3.51 -17.51
CA GLY A 365 25.32 2.91 -18.41
C GLY A 365 25.20 1.39 -18.29
N CYS A 366 26.01 0.75 -17.43
CA CYS A 366 25.98 -0.70 -17.26
C CYS A 366 24.63 -1.14 -16.67
N GLY A 367 24.19 -2.35 -17.04
CA GLY A 367 22.93 -2.90 -16.57
C GLY A 367 21.69 -2.36 -17.30
N ALA A 368 21.80 -1.38 -18.18
CA ALA A 368 20.67 -0.81 -18.91
C ALA A 368 19.90 -1.90 -19.70
N PRO A 369 18.56 -1.91 -19.67
CA PRO A 369 17.80 -3.02 -20.27
C PRO A 369 18.01 -3.23 -21.77
N HIS A 370 18.42 -2.17 -22.46
CA HIS A 370 18.71 -2.17 -23.90
C HIS A 370 19.96 -2.98 -24.29
N LEU A 371 20.75 -3.45 -23.33
CA LEU A 371 21.98 -4.22 -23.52
C LEU A 371 21.76 -5.74 -23.45
N ASP A 372 20.59 -6.16 -22.95
CA ASP A 372 20.26 -7.55 -22.64
C ASP A 372 19.72 -8.30 -23.87
N ILE A 373 20.59 -8.55 -24.85
CA ILE A 373 20.24 -9.24 -26.09
C ILE A 373 20.76 -10.67 -26.07
N LYS A 374 19.83 -11.64 -26.11
CA LYS A 374 20.11 -13.07 -26.23
C LYS A 374 20.86 -13.39 -27.53
N PRO A 375 21.56 -14.54 -27.60
CA PRO A 375 22.25 -14.97 -28.83
C PRO A 375 21.35 -15.09 -30.07
N ASN A 376 20.03 -15.24 -29.89
CA ASN A 376 19.04 -15.31 -30.96
C ASN A 376 18.52 -13.91 -31.41
N GLY A 377 18.94 -12.83 -30.76
CA GLY A 377 18.56 -11.45 -31.07
C GLY A 377 17.33 -10.94 -30.32
N GLU A 378 16.74 -11.73 -29.42
CA GLU A 378 15.62 -11.32 -28.56
C GLU A 378 16.12 -10.65 -27.27
N GLN A 379 15.30 -9.77 -26.67
CA GLN A 379 15.59 -9.18 -25.35
C GLN A 379 15.34 -10.24 -24.25
N SER A 380 16.20 -10.32 -23.23
CA SER A 380 16.05 -11.34 -22.16
C SER A 380 15.08 -10.95 -21.06
N ASP A 381 14.84 -9.65 -20.84
CA ASP A 381 13.83 -9.14 -19.90
C ASP A 381 13.95 -9.79 -18.49
N ASN A 382 15.19 -10.04 -18.02
CA ASN A 382 15.49 -10.78 -16.79
C ASN A 382 14.68 -12.10 -16.63
N ASP A 383 14.52 -12.89 -17.69
CA ASP A 383 13.76 -14.14 -17.69
C ASP A 383 14.36 -15.30 -16.88
N GLY A 384 15.54 -15.10 -16.29
CA GLY A 384 16.23 -16.06 -15.43
C GLY A 384 17.34 -16.86 -16.11
N GLU A 385 17.52 -16.74 -17.44
CA GLU A 385 18.48 -17.57 -18.18
C GLU A 385 19.88 -16.94 -18.28
N LEU A 386 19.94 -15.64 -18.58
CA LEU A 386 21.19 -14.91 -18.82
C LEU A 386 21.69 -14.21 -17.55
N GLY A 387 22.97 -14.37 -17.24
CA GLY A 387 23.63 -13.70 -16.11
C GLY A 387 24.42 -12.46 -16.53
N SER A 388 24.55 -11.49 -15.63
CA SER A 388 25.32 -10.26 -15.85
C SER A 388 26.79 -10.53 -16.21
N GLU A 389 27.39 -11.63 -15.72
CA GLU A 389 28.75 -12.06 -16.07
C GLU A 389 28.94 -12.42 -17.54
N GLU A 390 27.85 -12.64 -18.27
CA GLU A 390 27.87 -12.93 -19.70
C GLU A 390 28.02 -11.65 -20.54
N ILE A 391 27.56 -10.51 -20.01
CA ILE A 391 27.51 -9.21 -20.71
C ILE A 391 28.62 -8.25 -20.22
N TYR A 392 28.88 -8.20 -18.91
CA TYR A 392 29.67 -7.13 -18.30
C TYR A 392 31.04 -7.58 -17.80
N ALA A 393 31.97 -6.63 -17.75
CA ALA A 393 33.19 -6.73 -16.95
C ALA A 393 32.87 -6.42 -15.49
N ILE A 394 33.24 -7.34 -14.60
CA ILE A 394 32.97 -7.25 -13.16
C ILE A 394 34.29 -6.95 -12.42
N SER A 395 34.21 -6.07 -11.42
CA SER A 395 35.37 -5.72 -10.58
C SER A 395 35.89 -6.93 -9.79
N GLY A 396 37.09 -6.79 -9.21
CA GLY A 396 37.47 -7.61 -8.06
C GLY A 396 36.64 -7.26 -6.83
N ASP A 397 36.85 -8.01 -5.75
CA ASP A 397 36.18 -7.80 -4.47
C ASP A 397 36.47 -6.40 -3.90
N ILE A 398 35.40 -5.73 -3.46
CA ILE A 398 35.41 -4.46 -2.74
C ILE A 398 34.88 -4.76 -1.34
N SER A 399 35.66 -4.43 -0.31
CA SER A 399 35.28 -4.70 1.08
C SER A 399 35.41 -3.46 1.96
N TYR A 400 34.48 -3.30 2.91
CA TYR A 400 34.54 -2.28 3.97
C TYR A 400 34.04 -2.85 5.31
N ASN A 401 34.46 -2.24 6.42
CA ASN A 401 34.06 -2.73 7.75
C ASN A 401 32.63 -2.32 8.06
N VAL A 402 31.88 -3.23 8.67
CA VAL A 402 30.52 -2.93 9.16
C VAL A 402 30.57 -1.88 10.29
N ASP A 403 31.63 -1.86 11.10
CA ASP A 403 31.83 -0.83 12.12
C ASP A 403 31.90 0.57 11.50
N ASP A 404 32.62 0.73 10.38
CA ASP A 404 32.72 2.01 9.67
C ASP A 404 31.35 2.44 9.10
N LEU A 405 30.55 1.49 8.62
CA LEU A 405 29.18 1.73 8.18
C LEU A 405 28.30 2.25 9.32
N LEU A 406 28.28 1.54 10.45
CA LEU A 406 27.45 1.89 11.62
C LEU A 406 27.96 3.12 12.38
N ASP A 407 29.22 3.51 12.17
CA ASP A 407 29.77 4.79 12.61
C ASP A 407 29.27 5.99 11.78
N ASN A 408 28.69 5.73 10.60
CA ASN A 408 28.21 6.75 9.69
C ASN A 408 26.68 6.77 9.53
N LEU A 409 26.03 5.61 9.56
CA LEU A 409 24.59 5.46 9.36
C LEU A 409 23.89 4.92 10.61
N ILE A 410 22.61 5.30 10.76
CA ILE A 410 21.65 4.56 11.59
C ILE A 410 20.65 3.94 10.63
N LEU A 411 20.56 2.62 10.62
CA LEU A 411 19.58 1.92 9.79
C LEU A 411 18.26 1.79 10.56
N VAL A 412 17.15 2.13 9.91
CA VAL A 412 15.78 1.94 10.41
C VAL A 412 15.06 1.03 9.43
N VAL A 413 14.78 -0.21 9.82
CA VAL A 413 14.23 -1.22 8.92
C VAL A 413 12.81 -1.58 9.37
N SER A 414 11.81 -1.20 8.57
CA SER A 414 10.40 -1.54 8.74
C SER A 414 10.12 -2.85 7.99
N LEU A 415 10.10 -3.96 8.74
CA LEU A 415 10.13 -5.31 8.15
C LEU A 415 8.92 -5.63 7.26
N ALA A 416 7.74 -5.19 7.68
CA ALA A 416 6.50 -5.37 6.94
C ALA A 416 5.55 -4.28 7.41
N GLU A 417 5.41 -3.23 6.62
CA GLU A 417 4.37 -2.23 6.85
C GLU A 417 2.98 -2.86 6.72
N ASN A 418 2.81 -3.88 5.87
CA ASN A 418 1.56 -4.60 5.70
C ASN A 418 1.63 -6.05 6.24
N PRO A 419 1.60 -6.23 7.58
CA PRO A 419 1.63 -7.57 8.17
C PRO A 419 0.37 -8.39 7.85
N ASP A 420 -0.76 -7.73 7.58
CA ASP A 420 -1.98 -8.39 7.08
C ASP A 420 -1.67 -9.04 5.72
N GLY A 421 -1.03 -8.30 4.82
CA GLY A 421 -0.67 -8.79 3.50
C GLY A 421 0.25 -10.00 3.54
N ARG A 422 1.29 -9.96 4.40
CA ARG A 422 2.17 -11.13 4.63
C ARG A 422 1.40 -12.34 5.15
N THR A 423 0.45 -12.11 6.07
CA THR A 423 -0.27 -13.18 6.77
C THR A 423 -1.34 -13.83 5.90
N TYR A 424 -2.12 -13.04 5.15
CA TYR A 424 -3.20 -13.54 4.30
C TYR A 424 -2.75 -13.85 2.87
N GLY A 425 -1.51 -13.50 2.51
CA GLY A 425 -0.92 -13.67 1.18
C GLY A 425 -1.46 -12.68 0.15
N SER A 426 -1.76 -11.44 0.55
CA SER A 426 -2.40 -10.42 -0.30
C SER A 426 -1.59 -9.13 -0.35
N ARG A 427 -1.55 -8.48 -1.51
CA ARG A 427 -0.96 -7.14 -1.67
C ARG A 427 -1.64 -6.09 -0.80
N ARG A 428 -2.94 -6.25 -0.59
CA ARG A 428 -3.80 -5.30 0.12
C ARG A 428 -3.92 -5.68 1.58
N ASN A 429 -4.19 -4.70 2.44
CA ASN A 429 -4.39 -4.93 3.88
C ASN A 429 -5.74 -5.58 4.20
N TYR A 430 -6.07 -5.75 5.49
CA TYR A 430 -7.29 -6.41 5.93
C TYR A 430 -8.59 -5.81 5.39
N ASN A 431 -8.59 -4.49 5.16
CA ASN A 431 -9.70 -3.75 4.55
C ASN A 431 -9.76 -3.89 3.03
N GLY A 432 -8.75 -4.51 2.40
CA GLY A 432 -8.64 -4.67 0.95
C GLY A 432 -8.21 -3.39 0.25
N ILE A 433 -7.43 -2.54 0.91
CA ILE A 433 -6.86 -1.31 0.37
C ILE A 433 -5.39 -1.53 0.03
N ASP A 434 -4.97 -1.03 -1.13
CA ASP A 434 -3.57 -0.98 -1.54
C ASP A 434 -2.90 0.23 -0.86
N HIS A 435 -1.91 -0.03 -0.01
CA HIS A 435 -1.18 1.02 0.71
C HIS A 435 -0.41 1.92 -0.25
N ASN A 436 0.00 1.43 -1.43
CA ASN A 436 0.76 2.22 -2.42
C ASN A 436 -0.12 3.14 -3.23
N ARG A 437 -1.29 3.47 -2.67
CA ARG A 437 -2.25 4.46 -3.11
C ARG A 437 -2.86 5.22 -1.92
N ASP A 438 -2.27 5.11 -0.72
CA ASP A 438 -2.82 5.65 0.53
C ASP A 438 -1.82 6.41 1.40
N SER A 439 -0.54 6.52 1.04
CA SER A 439 0.52 7.08 1.91
C SER A 439 0.27 8.55 2.28
N THR A 440 -0.20 9.35 1.33
CA THR A 440 -0.66 10.72 1.63
C THR A 440 -2.06 10.73 2.19
N PHE A 441 -3.01 9.97 1.63
CA PHE A 441 -4.41 9.92 2.08
C PHE A 441 -4.60 9.45 3.54
N GLN A 442 -3.76 8.53 4.00
CA GLN A 442 -3.70 7.97 5.36
C GLN A 442 -5.04 7.43 5.88
N THR A 443 -5.78 6.73 5.02
CA THR A 443 -7.06 6.13 5.39
C THR A 443 -6.86 4.89 6.26
N GLN A 444 -5.74 4.17 6.12
CA GLN A 444 -5.42 2.96 6.87
C GLN A 444 -4.53 3.20 8.10
N SER A 445 -4.52 2.27 9.06
CA SER A 445 -3.66 2.37 10.25
C SER A 445 -2.18 2.19 9.93
N GLU A 446 -1.85 1.35 8.95
CA GLU A 446 -0.48 1.05 8.55
C GLU A 446 0.21 2.29 7.95
N THR A 447 -0.45 2.95 7.00
CA THR A 447 0.06 4.18 6.36
C THR A 447 0.19 5.33 7.36
N ARG A 448 -0.70 5.42 8.36
CA ARG A 448 -0.54 6.37 9.48
C ARG A 448 0.67 6.05 10.37
N ALA A 449 0.99 4.77 10.55
CA ALA A 449 2.11 4.34 11.39
C ALA A 449 3.46 4.56 10.70
N ILE A 450 3.59 4.19 9.41
CA ILE A 450 4.84 4.39 8.67
C ILE A 450 5.17 5.87 8.50
N THR A 451 4.18 6.71 8.24
CA THR A 451 4.36 8.17 8.12
C THR A 451 4.84 8.79 9.44
N GLN A 452 4.32 8.32 10.58
CA GLN A 452 4.84 8.71 11.89
C GLN A 452 6.29 8.27 12.09
N LEU A 453 6.63 7.03 11.71
CA LEU A 453 8.01 6.54 11.81
C LEU A 453 8.97 7.36 10.93
N ILE A 454 8.57 7.73 9.72
CA ILE A 454 9.34 8.64 8.84
C ILE A 454 9.53 10.00 9.53
N ASN A 455 8.49 10.58 10.14
CA ASN A 455 8.60 11.86 10.85
C ASN A 455 9.55 11.79 12.06
N ASP A 456 9.53 10.68 12.80
CA ASP A 456 10.37 10.49 13.99
C ASP A 456 11.86 10.41 13.64
N TRP A 457 12.20 9.98 12.42
CA TRP A 457 13.58 9.76 11.98
C TRP A 457 14.09 10.75 10.94
N ASN A 458 13.22 11.39 10.14
CA ASN A 458 13.58 12.23 8.98
C ASN A 458 14.72 11.60 8.14
N PRO A 459 14.50 10.43 7.52
CA PRO A 459 15.54 9.71 6.78
C PRO A 459 16.17 10.55 5.67
N VAL A 460 17.46 10.35 5.39
CA VAL A 460 18.10 10.91 4.18
C VAL A 460 17.85 10.06 2.94
N ALA A 461 17.54 8.78 3.15
CA ALA A 461 17.15 7.82 2.13
C ALA A 461 16.04 6.94 2.70
N PHE A 462 15.00 6.75 1.92
CA PHE A 462 13.89 5.85 2.19
C PHE A 462 13.84 4.86 1.04
N VAL A 463 14.17 3.60 1.31
CA VAL A 463 14.23 2.54 0.30
C VAL A 463 13.06 1.60 0.52
N GLU A 464 12.17 1.54 -0.46
CA GLU A 464 11.02 0.66 -0.44
C GLU A 464 11.21 -0.51 -1.41
N LEU A 465 11.14 -1.72 -0.85
CA LEU A 465 11.31 -2.96 -1.59
C LEU A 465 9.95 -3.49 -2.04
N HIS A 466 9.87 -3.84 -3.33
CA HIS A 466 8.68 -4.34 -4.02
C HIS A 466 8.94 -5.57 -4.94
N GLY A 467 7.88 -6.21 -5.38
CA GLY A 467 7.83 -7.23 -6.42
C GLY A 467 6.40 -7.41 -6.99
N TYR A 468 6.15 -7.61 -8.27
CA TYR A 468 7.10 -8.07 -9.24
C TYR A 468 6.93 -7.23 -10.49
N MET A 469 8.04 -6.77 -11.04
CA MET A 469 8.13 -6.14 -12.35
C MET A 469 9.05 -6.99 -13.22
N THR A 470 8.76 -7.13 -14.51
CA THR A 470 9.65 -7.90 -15.40
C THR A 470 11.10 -7.40 -15.34
N ASP A 471 11.28 -6.08 -15.29
CA ASP A 471 12.56 -5.45 -15.07
C ASP A 471 12.91 -5.34 -13.59
N PHE A 472 14.20 -5.42 -13.27
CA PHE A 472 14.71 -5.12 -11.93
C PHE A 472 14.79 -3.60 -11.76
N LEU A 473 13.70 -2.98 -11.33
CA LEU A 473 13.54 -1.51 -11.22
C LEU A 473 14.34 -0.94 -10.05
N ILE A 474 14.93 0.24 -10.25
CA ILE A 474 15.49 1.10 -9.21
C ILE A 474 15.20 2.56 -9.60
N GLU A 475 14.30 3.22 -8.90
CA GLU A 475 13.99 4.65 -9.12
C GLU A 475 15.21 5.56 -8.84
N PRO A 476 15.36 6.70 -9.54
CA PRO A 476 14.33 7.73 -9.76
C PRO A 476 13.43 7.61 -11.00
N CYS A 477 12.26 8.25 -10.89
CA CYS A 477 11.21 8.42 -11.90
C CYS A 477 11.57 9.37 -13.05
N THR A 478 10.79 9.31 -14.13
CA THR A 478 10.81 10.24 -15.27
C THR A 478 9.97 11.50 -14.96
N PRO A 479 10.07 12.56 -15.77
CA PRO A 479 9.03 13.58 -15.86
C PRO A 479 7.65 12.97 -16.27
N PRO A 480 6.52 13.68 -16.05
CA PRO A 480 6.41 14.99 -15.40
C PRO A 480 6.59 14.89 -13.89
N HIS A 481 7.12 15.96 -13.30
CA HIS A 481 7.62 15.98 -11.93
C HIS A 481 6.73 16.79 -10.97
N GLU A 482 6.55 16.31 -9.73
CA GLU A 482 5.72 16.98 -8.71
C GLU A 482 6.25 18.37 -8.34
N PRO A 483 5.48 19.45 -8.54
CA PRO A 483 5.93 20.79 -8.23
C PRO A 483 6.35 21.08 -6.79
N ASN A 484 5.91 20.39 -5.75
CA ASN A 484 6.39 20.66 -4.38
C ASN A 484 7.72 19.97 -4.03
N LEU A 485 8.28 19.12 -4.90
CA LEU A 485 9.60 18.51 -4.68
C LEU A 485 10.75 19.44 -5.08
N GLU A 486 11.91 19.31 -4.41
CA GLU A 486 13.09 20.18 -4.60
C GLU A 486 14.19 19.43 -5.38
N TYR A 487 13.92 19.14 -6.66
CA TYR A 487 14.73 18.27 -7.52
C TYR A 487 16.21 18.66 -7.67
N ASP A 488 16.55 19.95 -7.55
CA ASP A 488 17.94 20.43 -7.64
C ASP A 488 18.83 19.91 -6.50
N ILE A 489 18.24 19.59 -5.36
CA ILE A 489 18.93 19.01 -4.21
C ILE A 489 18.61 17.53 -3.98
N LEU A 490 17.50 17.03 -4.54
CA LEU A 490 17.07 15.64 -4.39
C LEU A 490 17.74 14.69 -5.39
N ILE A 491 17.70 15.00 -6.69
CA ILE A 491 18.12 14.07 -7.76
C ILE A 491 19.58 13.62 -7.65
N PRO A 492 20.58 14.48 -7.31
CA PRO A 492 21.98 14.05 -7.36
C PRO A 492 22.29 12.78 -6.57
N HIS A 493 21.83 12.70 -5.32
CA HIS A 493 22.07 11.52 -4.48
C HIS A 493 21.07 10.41 -4.71
N PHE A 494 19.85 10.77 -5.14
CA PHE A 494 18.84 9.81 -5.52
C PHE A 494 19.34 8.96 -6.69
N PHE A 495 19.78 9.60 -7.77
CA PHE A 495 20.27 8.96 -8.99
C PHE A 495 21.59 8.19 -8.78
N GLU A 496 22.61 8.81 -8.17
CA GLU A 496 23.89 8.13 -7.95
C GLU A 496 23.79 6.94 -6.97
N GLY A 497 22.90 7.03 -5.97
CA GLY A 497 22.60 5.89 -5.11
C GLY A 497 21.89 4.75 -5.85
N ALA A 498 21.05 5.04 -6.84
CA ALA A 498 20.41 4.01 -7.69
C ALA A 498 21.45 3.27 -8.54
N GLU A 499 22.39 4.01 -9.15
CA GLU A 499 23.53 3.44 -9.88
C GLU A 499 24.42 2.59 -8.97
N ALA A 500 24.72 3.08 -7.76
CA ALA A 500 25.52 2.32 -6.79
C ALA A 500 24.84 0.98 -6.42
N TYR A 501 23.52 1.01 -6.25
CA TYR A 501 22.73 -0.18 -5.94
C TYR A 501 22.70 -1.18 -7.10
N GLY A 502 22.28 -0.76 -8.30
CA GLY A 502 22.13 -1.66 -9.44
C GLY A 502 23.45 -2.29 -9.87
N ASN A 503 24.52 -1.51 -9.91
CA ASN A 503 25.84 -2.01 -10.26
C ASN A 503 26.39 -3.01 -9.23
N SER A 504 26.13 -2.77 -7.93
CA SER A 504 26.51 -3.69 -6.84
C SER A 504 25.69 -4.98 -6.87
N ALA A 505 24.37 -4.86 -7.05
CA ALA A 505 23.44 -5.98 -7.09
C ALA A 505 23.84 -6.99 -8.17
N LEU A 506 23.94 -6.52 -9.43
CA LEU A 506 24.29 -7.39 -10.55
C LEU A 506 25.74 -7.85 -10.52
N GLY A 507 26.68 -7.01 -10.06
CA GLY A 507 28.09 -7.37 -9.98
C GLY A 507 28.36 -8.45 -8.94
N THR A 508 27.66 -8.42 -7.81
CA THR A 508 27.87 -9.34 -6.68
C THR A 508 27.19 -10.68 -6.91
N ILE A 509 25.94 -10.70 -7.36
CA ILE A 509 25.20 -11.95 -7.59
C ILE A 509 25.76 -12.77 -8.77
N ALA A 510 26.52 -12.12 -9.65
CA ALA A 510 27.13 -12.72 -10.84
C ALA A 510 27.94 -13.98 -10.51
N GLY A 511 27.50 -15.13 -11.03
CA GLY A 511 28.16 -16.42 -10.82
C GLY A 511 28.03 -17.02 -9.41
N GLU A 512 27.10 -16.54 -8.56
CA GLU A 512 26.82 -17.16 -7.24
C GLU A 512 26.08 -18.51 -7.33
N GLY A 513 25.68 -18.94 -8.54
CA GLY A 513 25.21 -20.31 -8.80
C GLY A 513 23.72 -20.55 -8.54
N TYR A 514 22.91 -19.49 -8.44
CA TYR A 514 21.46 -19.58 -8.37
C TYR A 514 20.83 -20.07 -9.69
N ASP A 515 19.71 -20.79 -9.58
CA ASP A 515 18.93 -21.27 -10.73
C ASP A 515 18.32 -20.12 -11.56
N TYR A 516 18.03 -18.98 -10.93
CA TYR A 516 17.51 -17.78 -11.58
C TYR A 516 18.60 -16.72 -11.66
N LYS A 517 18.90 -16.26 -12.87
CA LYS A 517 19.94 -15.25 -13.12
C LYS A 517 19.34 -13.88 -13.48
N PHE A 518 20.15 -12.84 -13.27
CA PHE A 518 19.81 -11.46 -13.61
C PHE A 518 20.91 -10.87 -14.48
N SER A 519 20.52 -10.16 -15.53
CA SER A 519 21.41 -9.54 -16.50
C SER A 519 21.27 -8.01 -16.54
N GLN A 520 20.16 -7.44 -16.08
CA GLN A 520 19.88 -6.01 -16.22
C GLN A 520 19.18 -5.42 -14.98
N TYR A 521 19.33 -4.11 -14.79
CA TYR A 521 18.54 -3.30 -13.86
C TYR A 521 18.09 -2.02 -14.56
N TYR A 522 16.89 -1.59 -14.23
CA TYR A 522 16.16 -0.54 -14.92
C TYR A 522 16.06 0.70 -14.04
N VAL A 523 16.61 1.83 -14.50
CA VAL A 523 16.49 3.14 -13.84
C VAL A 523 15.64 4.04 -14.74
N PRO A 524 14.37 4.35 -14.40
CA PRO A 524 13.47 5.04 -15.31
C PRO A 524 14.04 6.35 -15.85
N LEU A 525 14.56 7.21 -14.98
CA LEU A 525 15.16 8.48 -15.40
C LEU A 525 16.32 8.30 -16.41
N ARG A 526 17.09 7.20 -16.32
CA ARG A 526 18.20 6.87 -17.24
C ARG A 526 17.71 6.23 -18.53
N ASP A 527 16.73 5.33 -18.44
CA ASP A 527 16.48 4.31 -19.45
C ASP A 527 15.20 4.56 -20.29
N ASN A 528 14.28 5.42 -19.84
CA ASN A 528 13.00 5.72 -20.52
C ASN A 528 13.05 6.85 -21.54
N PHE A 529 14.23 7.35 -21.90
CA PHE A 529 14.34 8.36 -22.93
C PHE A 529 14.74 7.74 -24.28
N ASP A 530 13.85 7.77 -25.27
CA ASP A 530 14.22 7.42 -26.64
C ASP A 530 14.96 8.60 -27.28
N ARG A 531 16.30 8.56 -27.28
CA ARG A 531 17.14 9.60 -27.90
C ARG A 531 16.93 9.75 -29.41
N LYS A 532 16.48 8.70 -30.11
CA LYS A 532 16.29 8.74 -31.56
C LYS A 532 15.01 9.49 -31.91
N GLU A 533 13.94 9.22 -31.19
CA GLU A 533 12.65 9.88 -31.40
C GLU A 533 12.54 11.20 -30.60
N GLY A 534 13.39 11.38 -29.58
CA GLY A 534 13.42 12.55 -28.72
C GLY A 534 12.20 12.62 -27.81
N VAL A 535 11.84 11.50 -27.18
CA VAL A 535 10.63 11.35 -26.36
C VAL A 535 10.86 10.52 -25.11
N TRP A 536 10.11 10.84 -24.05
CA TRP A 536 10.07 10.07 -22.81
C TRP A 536 8.98 8.99 -22.83
N ASP A 537 9.23 7.83 -22.22
CA ASP A 537 8.18 6.93 -21.73
C ASP A 537 7.88 7.24 -20.26
N THR A 538 6.64 7.01 -19.81
CA THR A 538 6.15 7.55 -18.53
C THR A 538 6.34 6.57 -17.38
N TRP A 539 7.15 6.95 -16.40
CA TRP A 539 7.23 6.36 -15.05
C TRP A 539 7.39 7.51 -14.07
N ASP A 540 6.32 8.27 -13.85
CA ASP A 540 6.38 9.58 -13.20
C ASP A 540 6.36 9.53 -11.67
N ASP A 541 6.72 10.64 -11.03
CA ASP A 541 6.59 10.87 -9.59
C ASP A 541 5.58 11.98 -9.25
N LEU A 542 4.63 12.25 -10.16
CA LEU A 542 3.62 13.29 -9.96
C LEU A 542 2.63 12.89 -8.86
N SER A 543 2.40 11.58 -8.67
CA SER A 543 1.56 11.07 -7.59
C SER A 543 2.25 11.20 -6.22
N THR A 544 1.50 11.72 -5.25
CA THR A 544 1.99 11.91 -3.87
C THR A 544 1.62 10.73 -2.97
N ASN A 545 0.94 9.72 -3.51
CA ASN A 545 0.30 8.66 -2.73
C ASN A 545 1.20 7.44 -2.45
N TYR A 546 2.45 7.47 -2.94
CA TYR A 546 3.48 6.48 -2.61
C TYR A 546 4.24 6.87 -1.34
N THR A 547 4.67 5.90 -0.54
CA THR A 547 5.44 6.19 0.68
C THR A 547 6.81 6.81 0.38
N PRO A 548 7.53 6.40 -0.69
CA PRO A 548 8.71 7.13 -1.17
C PRO A 548 8.42 8.62 -1.46
N SER A 549 7.35 8.92 -2.19
CA SER A 549 6.94 10.32 -2.48
C SER A 549 6.64 11.10 -1.20
N TYR A 550 5.98 10.49 -0.21
CA TYR A 550 5.77 11.09 1.10
C TYR A 550 7.09 11.46 1.78
N ALA A 551 8.06 10.54 1.81
CA ALA A 551 9.37 10.79 2.42
C ALA A 551 10.14 11.91 1.70
N MET A 552 10.06 11.96 0.36
CA MET A 552 10.63 13.02 -0.46
C MET A 552 9.99 14.39 -0.13
N LEU A 553 8.66 14.47 -0.05
CA LEU A 553 7.92 15.70 0.25
C LEU A 553 8.10 16.18 1.71
N ASN A 554 8.22 15.25 2.65
CA ASN A 554 8.25 15.56 4.08
C ASN A 554 9.66 15.92 4.56
N CYS A 555 10.68 15.20 4.10
CA CYS A 555 12.04 15.32 4.64
C CYS A 555 13.15 15.25 3.59
N ASN A 556 12.84 15.39 2.30
CA ASN A 556 13.80 15.34 1.19
C ASN A 556 14.69 14.08 1.24
N ALA A 557 14.09 12.96 1.62
CA ALA A 557 14.72 11.65 1.49
C ALA A 557 14.80 11.27 0.01
N ALA A 558 15.91 10.65 -0.41
CA ALA A 558 15.90 9.90 -1.67
C ALA A 558 14.93 8.72 -1.51
N GLY A 559 13.77 8.79 -2.17
CA GLY A 559 12.69 7.83 -2.05
C GLY A 559 12.78 6.75 -3.13
N TYR A 560 13.53 5.68 -2.88
CA TYR A 560 13.70 4.61 -3.85
C TYR A 560 12.53 3.63 -3.82
N THR A 561 11.91 3.37 -4.96
CA THR A 561 11.19 2.12 -5.22
C THR A 561 12.14 1.13 -5.91
N ILE A 562 12.24 -0.10 -5.38
CA ILE A 562 13.07 -1.16 -5.96
C ILE A 562 12.22 -2.43 -6.16
N GLU A 563 12.05 -2.89 -7.41
CA GLU A 563 11.21 -4.04 -7.76
C GLU A 563 12.03 -5.21 -8.28
N THR A 564 11.79 -6.44 -7.81
CA THR A 564 12.42 -7.65 -8.38
C THR A 564 11.46 -8.45 -9.26
N PRO A 565 11.96 -9.27 -10.22
CA PRO A 565 11.07 -9.95 -11.17
C PRO A 565 10.41 -11.22 -10.68
N ARG A 566 10.87 -11.85 -9.60
CA ARG A 566 10.33 -13.14 -9.14
C ARG A 566 10.42 -13.33 -7.64
N ALA A 567 9.52 -14.16 -7.10
CA ALA A 567 9.59 -14.68 -5.75
C ALA A 567 10.56 -15.87 -5.64
N ASN A 568 11.84 -15.66 -5.37
CA ASN A 568 12.80 -16.76 -5.16
C ASN A 568 13.99 -16.28 -4.30
N GLU A 569 14.84 -17.24 -3.91
CA GLU A 569 16.04 -16.98 -3.11
C GLU A 569 17.01 -16.02 -3.80
N ALA A 570 17.13 -16.09 -5.13
CA ALA A 570 18.03 -15.24 -5.89
C ALA A 570 17.59 -13.76 -5.86
N SER A 571 16.29 -13.48 -5.88
CA SER A 571 15.76 -12.12 -5.71
C SER A 571 15.99 -11.59 -4.30
N THR A 572 15.83 -12.43 -3.27
CA THR A 572 16.16 -12.07 -1.88
C THR A 572 17.63 -11.66 -1.79
N ARG A 573 18.52 -12.49 -2.35
CA ARG A 573 19.96 -12.22 -2.39
C ARG A 573 20.30 -10.96 -3.22
N LEU A 574 19.59 -10.73 -4.33
CA LEU A 574 19.80 -9.58 -5.21
C LEU A 574 19.55 -8.26 -4.47
N PHE A 575 18.51 -8.20 -3.63
CA PHE A 575 18.25 -7.05 -2.78
C PHE A 575 19.43 -6.77 -1.83
N GLU A 576 19.89 -7.78 -1.09
CA GLU A 576 21.04 -7.67 -0.18
C GLU A 576 22.29 -7.13 -0.90
N CYS A 577 22.59 -7.70 -2.08
CA CYS A 577 23.75 -7.32 -2.89
C CYS A 577 23.74 -5.84 -3.30
N GLY A 578 22.56 -5.29 -3.59
CA GLY A 578 22.42 -3.88 -3.96
C GLY A 578 22.73 -2.93 -2.81
N PHE A 579 22.28 -3.27 -1.60
CA PHE A 579 22.51 -2.44 -0.42
C PHE A 579 23.99 -2.27 -0.10
N TYR A 580 24.86 -3.24 -0.39
CA TYR A 580 26.29 -3.11 -0.10
C TYR A 580 26.93 -1.91 -0.80
N GLY A 581 26.64 -1.71 -2.08
CA GLY A 581 27.14 -0.57 -2.85
C GLY A 581 26.46 0.74 -2.44
N MET A 582 25.14 0.71 -2.22
CA MET A 582 24.38 1.90 -1.82
C MET A 582 24.81 2.40 -0.42
N PHE A 583 25.01 1.51 0.54
CA PHE A 583 25.53 1.85 1.87
C PHE A 583 26.91 2.48 1.81
N GLN A 584 27.81 1.95 0.98
CA GLN A 584 29.12 2.56 0.79
C GLN A 584 29.01 3.97 0.21
N TYR A 585 28.14 4.17 -0.79
CA TYR A 585 27.89 5.50 -1.36
C TYR A 585 27.41 6.50 -0.28
N TYR A 586 26.38 6.16 0.49
CA TYR A 586 25.87 7.06 1.53
C TYR A 586 26.88 7.30 2.65
N MET A 587 27.74 6.32 2.98
CA MET A 587 28.85 6.51 3.91
C MET A 587 29.90 7.49 3.38
N GLU A 588 30.30 7.36 2.12
CA GLU A 588 31.33 8.20 1.47
C GLU A 588 30.83 9.64 1.20
N HIS A 589 29.52 9.82 0.97
CA HIS A 589 28.88 11.09 0.65
C HIS A 589 28.05 11.70 1.80
N LYS A 590 28.14 11.12 3.01
CA LYS A 590 27.35 11.49 4.20
C LYS A 590 27.24 12.99 4.48
N GLU A 591 28.35 13.73 4.41
CA GLU A 591 28.35 15.17 4.70
C GLU A 591 27.51 15.93 3.67
N GLU A 592 27.67 15.62 2.38
CA GLU A 592 26.97 16.29 1.29
C GLU A 592 25.46 16.02 1.36
N VAL A 593 25.09 14.74 1.45
CA VAL A 593 23.69 14.28 1.55
C VAL A 593 22.98 14.99 2.71
N TYR A 594 23.58 15.00 3.90
CA TYR A 594 22.95 15.59 5.07
C TYR A 594 22.87 17.11 4.99
N LEU A 595 23.88 17.78 4.41
CA LEU A 595 23.82 19.23 4.18
C LEU A 595 22.69 19.62 3.22
N ARG A 596 22.37 18.80 2.22
CA ARG A 596 21.22 19.03 1.32
C ARG A 596 19.88 18.88 2.03
N GLN A 597 19.73 17.87 2.88
CA GLN A 597 18.54 17.75 3.72
C GLN A 597 18.37 18.97 4.66
N MET A 598 19.47 19.46 5.25
CA MET A 598 19.41 20.68 6.06
C MET A 598 19.06 21.92 5.22
N GLU A 599 19.51 21.99 3.98
CA GLU A 599 19.13 23.04 3.03
C GLU A 599 17.63 22.99 2.72
N PHE A 600 17.05 21.81 2.53
CA PHE A 600 15.59 21.65 2.37
C PHE A 600 14.82 22.25 3.56
N PHE A 601 15.17 21.88 4.79
CA PHE A 601 14.53 22.45 5.99
C PHE A 601 14.79 23.96 6.14
N LEU A 602 15.96 24.45 5.73
CA LEU A 602 16.30 25.86 5.75
C LEU A 602 15.49 26.67 4.73
N ARG A 603 15.31 26.16 3.51
CA ARG A 603 14.40 26.73 2.50
C ARG A 603 12.97 26.80 3.07
N GLY A 604 12.57 25.78 3.82
CA GLY A 604 11.31 25.72 4.56
C GLY A 604 11.12 26.87 5.54
N LEU A 605 12.03 26.97 6.51
CA LEU A 605 11.97 27.98 7.57
C LEU A 605 12.06 29.42 7.06
N ASN A 606 12.72 29.64 5.92
CA ASN A 606 12.85 30.96 5.31
C ASN A 606 11.76 31.25 4.26
N ASN A 607 10.85 30.30 4.01
CA ASN A 607 9.89 30.32 2.90
C ASN A 607 10.55 30.76 1.58
N THR A 608 11.67 30.11 1.25
CA THR A 608 12.50 30.42 0.07
C THR A 608 11.85 29.85 -1.18
N ASP A 609 11.79 30.67 -2.23
CA ASP A 609 11.41 30.21 -3.56
C ASP A 609 12.66 29.82 -4.36
N ALA A 610 12.82 28.52 -4.60
CA ALA A 610 13.94 27.94 -5.37
C ALA A 610 13.52 27.55 -6.80
N SER A 611 12.40 28.06 -7.32
CA SER A 611 11.85 27.66 -8.62
C SER A 611 12.84 27.84 -9.77
N ALA A 612 13.69 28.88 -9.75
CA ALA A 612 14.72 29.08 -10.76
C ALA A 612 15.80 27.97 -10.77
N ASN A 613 16.11 27.38 -9.60
CA ASN A 613 17.06 26.27 -9.48
C ASN A 613 16.47 24.95 -9.95
N ILE A 614 15.16 24.78 -9.77
CA ILE A 614 14.43 23.54 -10.07
C ILE A 614 13.94 23.50 -11.51
N ALA A 615 13.74 24.65 -12.14
CA ALA A 615 13.25 24.79 -13.51
C ALA A 615 13.85 23.78 -14.50
N PRO A 616 15.18 23.49 -14.53
CA PRO A 616 15.74 22.52 -15.48
C PRO A 616 15.09 21.13 -15.47
N TRP A 617 14.45 20.71 -14.37
CA TRP A 617 13.79 19.41 -14.24
C TRP A 617 12.37 19.38 -14.84
N TYR A 618 11.75 20.53 -15.11
CA TYR A 618 10.42 20.56 -15.72
C TYR A 618 10.52 20.54 -17.24
N VAL A 619 10.38 19.35 -17.82
CA VAL A 619 10.37 19.12 -19.27
C VAL A 619 9.10 18.42 -19.73
N ASP A 620 8.71 18.66 -20.98
CA ASP A 620 7.59 18.00 -21.65
C ASP A 620 7.99 16.60 -22.15
N TYR A 621 7.01 15.87 -22.68
CA TYR A 621 7.19 14.56 -23.31
C TYR A 621 8.31 14.52 -24.37
N HIS A 622 8.65 15.66 -24.98
CA HIS A 622 9.71 15.82 -25.99
C HIS A 622 11.04 16.35 -25.41
N ASP A 623 11.22 16.29 -24.09
CA ASP A 623 12.40 16.79 -23.36
C ASP A 623 12.63 18.30 -23.55
N LYS A 624 11.55 19.07 -23.78
CA LYS A 624 11.62 20.52 -23.90
C LYS A 624 11.20 21.17 -22.60
N GLN A 625 11.95 22.20 -22.22
CA GLN A 625 11.69 23.00 -21.03
C GLN A 625 10.24 23.53 -20.99
N ILE A 626 9.53 23.18 -19.92
CA ILE A 626 8.24 23.77 -19.53
C ILE A 626 8.50 25.06 -18.75
N PRO A 627 7.72 26.13 -18.95
CA PRO A 627 7.80 27.32 -18.11
C PRO A 627 7.55 26.96 -16.63
N VAL A 628 8.49 27.33 -15.76
CA VAL A 628 8.39 26.99 -14.33
C VAL A 628 7.12 27.53 -13.67
N THR A 629 6.56 28.64 -14.17
CA THR A 629 5.31 29.22 -13.67
C THR A 629 4.07 28.38 -13.97
N ASP A 630 4.14 27.47 -14.94
CA ASP A 630 3.04 26.58 -15.28
C ASP A 630 2.99 25.40 -14.29
N MET A 631 4.16 24.94 -13.81
CA MET A 631 4.29 23.92 -12.77
C MET A 631 4.22 24.53 -11.35
N ARG A 632 4.73 25.74 -11.17
CA ARG A 632 4.80 26.48 -9.90
C ARG A 632 4.20 27.88 -10.04
N PRO A 633 2.86 28.01 -10.07
CA PRO A 633 2.19 29.30 -10.19
C PRO A 633 2.51 30.23 -9.01
N LEU A 634 2.75 31.52 -9.29
CA LEU A 634 3.17 32.49 -8.27
C LEU A 634 1.97 33.22 -7.66
N PHE A 635 2.00 33.41 -6.34
CA PHE A 635 1.10 34.34 -5.65
C PHE A 635 1.54 35.79 -5.93
N GLU A 636 0.61 36.65 -6.37
CA GLU A 636 0.93 38.02 -6.79
C GLU A 636 1.57 38.87 -5.67
N ASP A 637 1.09 38.75 -4.43
CA ASP A 637 1.52 39.60 -3.31
C ASP A 637 2.97 39.36 -2.85
N ASN A 638 3.47 38.11 -2.91
CA ASN A 638 4.85 37.78 -2.52
C ASN A 638 5.75 37.36 -3.68
N GLY A 639 5.19 37.10 -4.87
CA GLY A 639 5.92 36.64 -6.05
C GLY A 639 6.54 35.26 -5.92
N LYS A 640 5.97 34.39 -5.05
CA LYS A 640 6.48 33.04 -4.77
C LYS A 640 5.45 31.96 -5.10
N PHE A 641 5.91 30.73 -5.32
CA PHE A 641 5.05 29.54 -5.41
C PHE A 641 4.35 29.23 -4.08
N PHE A 642 5.04 29.42 -2.96
CA PHE A 642 4.47 29.21 -1.63
C PHE A 642 3.82 30.49 -1.09
N CYS A 643 2.61 30.38 -0.55
CA CYS A 643 2.00 31.47 0.21
C CYS A 643 2.76 31.71 1.53
N GLU A 644 2.38 32.74 2.28
CA GLU A 644 2.96 33.00 3.62
C GLU A 644 2.21 32.21 4.70
N TYR A 645 0.90 32.04 4.53
CA TYR A 645 0.04 31.28 5.45
C TYR A 645 -1.11 30.59 4.71
N TRP A 646 -1.53 29.42 5.20
CA TRP A 646 -2.87 28.89 4.95
C TRP A 646 -3.75 29.13 6.18
N VAL A 647 -4.94 29.69 5.98
CA VAL A 647 -5.94 29.86 7.04
C VAL A 647 -7.10 28.89 6.82
N ILE A 648 -7.41 28.08 7.81
CA ILE A 648 -8.51 27.12 7.81
C ILE A 648 -9.54 27.59 8.86
N PRO A 649 -10.65 28.23 8.43
CA PRO A 649 -11.71 28.67 9.33
C PRO A 649 -12.42 27.49 10.01
N VAL A 650 -12.94 27.73 11.21
CA VAL A 650 -13.69 26.74 12.00
C VAL A 650 -15.03 27.26 12.52
N ASP A 651 -15.41 28.46 12.08
CA ASP A 651 -16.75 29.02 12.27
C ASP A 651 -17.62 28.68 11.07
N ALA A 652 -18.91 28.40 11.32
CA ALA A 652 -19.83 27.94 10.29
C ALA A 652 -20.12 28.99 9.20
N ASP A 653 -19.90 30.28 9.45
CA ASP A 653 -20.15 31.33 8.46
C ASP A 653 -19.05 31.41 7.40
N SER A 654 -17.84 30.93 7.71
CA SER A 654 -16.65 31.05 6.87
C SER A 654 -16.09 29.70 6.41
N GLN A 655 -16.80 28.61 6.67
CA GLN A 655 -16.32 27.24 6.45
C GLN A 655 -17.45 26.38 5.85
N ARG A 656 -17.19 25.74 4.71
CA ARG A 656 -18.07 24.74 4.10
C ARG A 656 -18.27 23.53 5.04
N SER A 657 -17.18 22.99 5.58
CA SER A 657 -17.21 21.81 6.45
C SER A 657 -16.36 22.00 7.71
N VAL A 658 -17.01 22.27 8.84
CA VAL A 658 -16.30 22.43 10.13
C VAL A 658 -15.68 21.11 10.58
N GLY A 659 -16.36 19.98 10.33
CA GLY A 659 -15.85 18.65 10.63
C GLY A 659 -14.53 18.36 9.91
N ALA A 660 -14.50 18.53 8.58
CA ALA A 660 -13.32 18.32 7.77
C ALA A 660 -12.19 19.31 8.09
N ALA A 661 -12.49 20.56 8.45
CA ALA A 661 -11.49 21.53 8.91
C ALA A 661 -10.74 21.07 10.19
N TYR A 662 -11.46 20.47 11.15
CA TYR A 662 -10.83 19.88 12.33
C TYR A 662 -10.07 18.59 12.00
N ASP A 663 -10.60 17.74 11.11
CA ASP A 663 -9.90 16.54 10.62
C ASP A 663 -8.58 16.93 9.93
N MET A 664 -8.56 18.00 9.15
CA MET A 664 -7.36 18.50 8.48
C MET A 664 -6.32 19.01 9.49
N ALA A 665 -6.73 19.75 10.52
CA ALA A 665 -5.81 20.19 11.56
C ALA A 665 -5.15 19.01 12.29
N GLU A 666 -5.89 17.91 12.54
CA GLU A 666 -5.34 16.68 13.10
C GLU A 666 -4.38 15.98 12.13
N PHE A 667 -4.74 15.90 10.86
CA PHE A 667 -3.89 15.35 9.80
C PHE A 667 -2.55 16.09 9.71
N LEU A 668 -2.59 17.43 9.67
CA LEU A 668 -1.38 18.26 9.60
C LEU A 668 -0.47 18.03 10.81
N ILE A 669 -1.02 18.05 12.03
CA ILE A 669 -0.23 17.84 13.26
C ILE A 669 0.38 16.44 13.31
N ARG A 670 -0.36 15.40 12.89
CA ARG A 670 0.16 14.03 12.82
C ARG A 670 1.33 13.91 11.84
N ASN A 671 1.37 14.74 10.80
CA ASN A 671 2.44 14.77 9.81
C ASN A 671 3.56 15.76 10.17
N ASP A 672 3.66 16.17 11.44
CA ASP A 672 4.67 17.09 11.96
C ASP A 672 4.67 18.46 11.27
N ILE A 673 3.51 18.87 10.73
CA ILE A 673 3.26 20.21 10.23
C ILE A 673 2.81 21.09 11.40
N GLN A 674 3.49 22.20 11.58
CA GLN A 674 3.21 23.16 12.63
C GLN A 674 1.93 23.93 12.32
N VAL A 675 0.92 23.74 13.19
CA VAL A 675 -0.36 24.44 13.12
C VAL A 675 -0.49 25.37 14.31
N SER A 676 -0.94 26.59 14.05
CA SER A 676 -1.31 27.57 15.06
C SER A 676 -2.79 27.86 15.04
N ARG A 677 -3.28 28.51 16.10
CA ARG A 677 -4.64 29.03 16.20
C ARG A 677 -4.62 30.53 16.33
N LEU A 678 -5.51 31.21 15.61
CA LEU A 678 -5.67 32.64 15.71
C LEU A 678 -6.32 33.03 17.05
N THR A 679 -5.76 34.03 17.73
CA THR A 679 -6.17 34.44 19.09
C THR A 679 -7.13 35.64 19.14
N ALA A 680 -7.33 36.32 18.01
CA ALA A 680 -8.25 37.44 17.84
C ALA A 680 -8.60 37.56 16.35
N ASP A 681 -9.71 38.23 16.00
CA ASP A 681 -10.00 38.55 14.60
C ASP A 681 -8.84 39.38 14.00
N VAL A 682 -8.41 39.03 12.78
CA VAL A 682 -7.35 39.73 12.04
C VAL A 682 -7.87 40.07 10.65
N VAL A 683 -7.64 41.32 10.24
CA VAL A 683 -7.95 41.78 8.89
C VAL A 683 -6.67 41.78 8.08
N VAL A 684 -6.67 41.08 6.95
CA VAL A 684 -5.58 41.09 5.97
C VAL A 684 -6.21 41.50 4.64
N ASN A 685 -5.69 42.57 4.04
CA ASN A 685 -6.33 43.26 2.92
C ASN A 685 -7.80 43.58 3.28
N ASP A 686 -8.78 43.09 2.50
CA ASP A 686 -10.21 43.30 2.75
C ASP A 686 -10.90 42.11 3.45
N THR A 687 -10.15 41.07 3.82
CA THR A 687 -10.68 39.83 4.40
C THR A 687 -10.48 39.79 5.91
N THR A 688 -11.55 39.48 6.67
CA THR A 688 -11.48 39.29 8.13
C THR A 688 -11.41 37.80 8.46
N TYR A 689 -10.27 37.35 9.01
CA TYR A 689 -10.09 36.01 9.53
C TYR A 689 -10.48 35.96 11.00
N LYS A 690 -11.36 35.01 11.35
CA LYS A 690 -11.96 34.92 12.68
C LYS A 690 -11.04 34.30 13.72
N SER A 691 -11.14 34.81 14.95
CA SER A 691 -10.48 34.19 16.09
C SER A 691 -10.87 32.72 16.19
N GLY A 692 -9.89 31.86 16.37
CA GLY A 692 -10.08 30.43 16.50
C GLY A 692 -9.80 29.63 15.23
N SER A 693 -9.66 30.25 14.06
CA SER A 693 -9.19 29.58 12.84
C SER A 693 -7.81 28.95 13.03
N PHE A 694 -7.57 27.83 12.37
CA PHE A 694 -6.23 27.27 12.26
C PHE A 694 -5.43 28.03 11.22
N VAL A 695 -4.14 28.19 11.47
CA VAL A 695 -3.19 28.88 10.61
C VAL A 695 -1.96 28.00 10.47
N VAL A 696 -1.63 27.64 9.23
CA VAL A 696 -0.38 26.97 8.86
C VAL A 696 0.58 28.07 8.40
N ASP A 697 1.63 28.30 9.17
CA ASP A 697 2.68 29.26 8.82
C ASP A 697 3.68 28.58 7.88
N MET A 698 3.85 29.08 6.66
CA MET A 698 4.71 28.42 5.67
C MET A 698 6.21 28.63 5.93
N HIS A 699 6.58 29.43 6.94
CA HIS A 699 7.94 29.54 7.47
C HIS A 699 8.27 28.37 8.40
N GLN A 700 8.19 27.15 7.87
CA GLN A 700 8.44 25.91 8.60
C GLN A 700 9.17 24.88 7.74
N ALA A 701 9.92 23.98 8.37
CA ALA A 701 10.76 23.01 7.69
C ALA A 701 10.00 22.09 6.71
N LYS A 702 8.77 21.70 7.03
CA LYS A 702 7.95 20.77 6.24
C LYS A 702 6.92 21.47 5.35
N ARG A 703 7.20 22.71 4.91
CA ARG A 703 6.28 23.53 4.09
C ARG A 703 5.86 22.86 2.77
N ASN A 704 6.73 22.04 2.19
CA ASN A 704 6.49 21.39 0.89
C ASN A 704 5.33 20.40 1.00
N TYR A 705 5.37 19.51 1.99
CA TYR A 705 4.25 18.61 2.27
C TYR A 705 2.98 19.36 2.69
N ALA A 706 3.10 20.41 3.52
CA ALA A 706 1.97 21.25 3.89
C ALA A 706 1.28 21.92 2.68
N ASN A 707 2.06 22.43 1.73
CA ASN A 707 1.53 23.02 0.51
C ASN A 707 0.93 21.95 -0.41
N CYS A 708 1.62 20.82 -0.59
CA CYS A 708 1.18 19.70 -1.41
C CYS A 708 -0.25 19.25 -1.08
N VAL A 709 -0.63 19.19 0.19
CA VAL A 709 -1.98 18.73 0.59
C VAL A 709 -3.04 19.85 0.62
N LEU A 710 -2.64 21.14 0.63
CA LEU A 710 -3.54 22.29 0.77
C LEU A 710 -3.74 23.11 -0.51
N TYR A 711 -2.79 23.08 -1.43
CA TYR A 711 -2.88 23.84 -2.67
C TYR A 711 -3.82 23.17 -3.68
N SER A 712 -4.18 23.91 -4.73
CA SER A 712 -5.17 23.43 -5.70
C SER A 712 -4.69 22.30 -6.60
N GLY A 713 -3.37 22.06 -6.70
CA GLY A 713 -2.77 21.24 -7.74
C GLY A 713 -2.33 22.05 -8.97
N VAL A 714 -1.84 21.36 -10.00
CA VAL A 714 -1.60 21.92 -11.34
C VAL A 714 -2.16 20.99 -12.42
N ASP A 715 -2.55 21.57 -13.56
CA ASP A 715 -2.92 20.80 -14.75
C ASP A 715 -1.66 20.28 -15.43
N ALA A 716 -1.25 19.04 -15.16
CA ALA A 716 -0.07 18.45 -15.77
C ALA A 716 -0.30 18.01 -17.23
N SER A 717 -1.52 18.12 -17.77
CA SER A 717 -1.85 17.65 -19.13
C SER A 717 -1.05 18.38 -20.22
N TYR A 718 -0.62 19.63 -19.98
CA TYR A 718 0.21 20.38 -20.94
C TYR A 718 1.62 19.79 -21.14
N SER A 719 2.05 18.91 -20.24
CA SER A 719 3.33 18.20 -20.37
C SER A 719 3.35 17.25 -21.57
N GLY A 720 2.18 16.90 -22.13
CA GLY A 720 2.04 16.06 -23.31
C GLY A 720 2.15 14.55 -23.04
N PHE A 721 2.32 14.16 -21.77
CA PHE A 721 2.26 12.77 -21.35
C PHE A 721 0.81 12.26 -21.42
N ILE A 722 0.59 11.13 -22.09
CA ILE A 722 -0.75 10.63 -22.45
C ILE A 722 -1.35 9.66 -21.42
N SER A 723 -0.56 9.24 -20.44
CA SER A 723 -0.94 8.38 -19.32
C SER A 723 0.05 8.61 -18.21
N LEU A 724 -0.41 8.59 -16.95
CA LEU A 724 0.45 8.55 -15.77
C LEU A 724 0.44 7.15 -15.16
N TYR A 725 1.38 6.89 -14.25
CA TYR A 725 1.41 5.66 -13.48
C TYR A 725 0.34 5.63 -12.34
N SER A 726 -0.04 6.79 -11.80
CA SER A 726 -1.20 6.95 -10.89
C SER A 726 -1.77 8.37 -10.92
N ASP A 727 -2.86 8.58 -10.18
CA ASP A 727 -3.50 9.87 -9.96
C ASP A 727 -2.54 10.94 -9.41
N ALA A 728 -2.63 12.13 -9.99
CA ALA A 728 -1.79 13.29 -9.70
C ALA A 728 -2.42 14.25 -8.68
N VAL A 729 -3.75 14.26 -8.56
CA VAL A 729 -4.45 15.21 -7.70
C VAL A 729 -4.38 14.77 -6.24
N THR A 730 -3.74 15.62 -5.44
CA THR A 730 -3.80 15.58 -3.97
C THR A 730 -4.29 16.92 -3.47
N ASN A 731 -5.61 17.07 -3.31
CA ASN A 731 -6.23 18.34 -2.89
C ASN A 731 -7.25 18.08 -1.79
N TYR A 732 -6.80 18.19 -0.53
CA TYR A 732 -7.67 17.95 0.62
C TYR A 732 -8.81 18.96 0.71
N PRO A 733 -8.61 20.28 0.53
CA PRO A 733 -9.69 21.26 0.62
C PRO A 733 -10.91 20.91 -0.24
N GLU A 734 -10.69 20.57 -1.52
CA GLU A 734 -11.79 20.22 -2.41
C GLU A 734 -12.25 18.76 -2.20
N GLN A 735 -11.35 17.79 -2.08
CA GLN A 735 -11.76 16.37 -1.95
C GLN A 735 -12.38 16.03 -0.57
N TRP A 736 -12.18 16.86 0.46
CA TRP A 736 -12.87 16.75 1.77
C TRP A 736 -13.93 17.84 2.01
N GLY A 737 -14.10 18.79 1.09
CA GLY A 737 -15.19 19.77 1.16
C GLY A 737 -14.98 20.91 2.16
N PHE A 738 -13.74 21.28 2.50
CA PHE A 738 -13.47 22.39 3.43
C PHE A 738 -12.75 23.57 2.78
N THR A 739 -12.84 24.73 3.41
CA THR A 739 -12.20 25.97 2.98
C THR A 739 -10.81 26.09 3.60
N ALA A 740 -9.80 26.23 2.76
CA ALA A 740 -8.45 26.66 3.12
C ALA A 740 -8.07 27.89 2.28
N ILE A 741 -7.65 28.97 2.92
CA ILE A 741 -7.44 30.26 2.27
C ILE A 741 -5.94 30.59 2.29
N PRO A 742 -5.27 30.71 1.12
CA PRO A 742 -3.89 31.15 1.08
C PRO A 742 -3.81 32.65 1.36
N VAL A 743 -2.80 33.06 2.11
CA VAL A 743 -2.47 34.44 2.43
C VAL A 743 -1.02 34.66 2.08
N ALA A 744 -0.75 35.50 1.07
CA ALA A 744 0.60 35.80 0.59
C ALA A 744 1.19 37.08 1.20
N VAL A 745 0.53 37.67 2.21
CA VAL A 745 1.02 38.87 2.90
C VAL A 745 1.94 38.48 4.06
N GLU A 746 3.22 38.80 3.94
CA GLU A 746 4.23 38.49 4.97
C GLU A 746 3.89 39.15 6.32
N GLY A 747 3.99 38.39 7.41
CA GLY A 747 3.74 38.90 8.76
C GLY A 747 2.27 39.20 9.09
N ALA A 748 1.32 38.81 8.23
CA ALA A 748 -0.12 39.08 8.37
C ALA A 748 -0.70 38.72 9.77
N PHE A 749 -0.17 37.67 10.41
CA PHE A 749 -0.66 37.18 11.71
C PHE A 749 0.32 37.40 12.88
N SER A 750 1.30 38.30 12.71
CA SER A 750 2.35 38.53 13.72
C SER A 750 1.80 38.85 15.10
N GLY A 751 2.23 38.09 16.11
CA GLY A 751 1.80 38.24 17.50
C GLY A 751 0.35 37.82 17.79
N LYS A 752 -0.34 37.17 16.84
CA LYS A 752 -1.73 36.72 16.97
C LYS A 752 -1.91 35.21 16.92
N LEU A 753 -0.83 34.45 16.76
CA LEU A 753 -0.83 33.00 16.67
C LEU A 753 -0.50 32.35 18.03
N ARG A 754 -1.15 31.22 18.29
CA ARG A 754 -0.82 30.32 19.40
C ARG A 754 -0.70 28.89 18.85
N ALA A 755 0.45 28.25 19.05
CA ALA A 755 0.70 26.88 18.61
C ALA A 755 -0.37 25.89 19.09
N VAL A 756 -0.67 24.89 18.26
CA VAL A 756 -1.60 23.79 18.53
C VAL A 756 -0.82 22.48 18.45
N THR A 757 -0.76 21.75 19.56
CA THR A 757 -0.11 20.43 19.64
C THR A 757 -1.12 19.28 19.69
N SER A 758 -2.40 19.61 19.86
CA SER A 758 -3.50 18.65 19.89
C SER A 758 -4.79 19.38 19.55
N VAL A 759 -5.65 18.75 18.74
CA VAL A 759 -6.93 19.33 18.35
C VAL A 759 -8.00 19.00 19.38
N ILE A 760 -8.72 20.04 19.83
CA ILE A 760 -9.94 19.88 20.64
C ILE A 760 -11.11 20.23 19.73
N ARG A 761 -11.81 19.20 19.30
CA ARG A 761 -12.99 19.30 18.43
C ARG A 761 -14.15 20.01 19.14
N ALA A 762 -14.96 20.73 18.38
CA ALA A 762 -16.18 21.35 18.88
C ALA A 762 -17.23 21.45 17.78
N SER A 763 -18.43 20.95 18.06
CA SER A 763 -19.62 21.29 17.27
C SER A 763 -19.98 22.77 17.44
N THR A 764 -20.40 23.42 16.37
CA THR A 764 -20.91 24.79 16.39
C THR A 764 -22.42 24.79 16.60
N PHE A 765 -22.93 25.83 17.26
CA PHE A 765 -24.37 26.02 17.43
C PHE A 765 -24.73 27.50 17.40
N THR A 766 -25.67 27.86 16.53
CA THR A 766 -26.27 29.20 16.46
C THR A 766 -27.79 29.10 16.58
N GLY A 767 -28.48 30.24 16.77
CA GLY A 767 -29.94 30.29 16.80
C GLY A 767 -30.59 29.85 18.12
N GLU A 768 -31.85 29.41 18.06
CA GLU A 768 -32.71 29.16 19.22
C GLU A 768 -32.51 27.77 19.86
N THR A 769 -32.45 27.72 21.18
CA THR A 769 -32.41 26.45 21.93
C THR A 769 -33.81 25.90 22.21
N GLY A 770 -33.95 24.57 22.27
CA GLY A 770 -35.18 23.91 22.74
C GLY A 770 -36.26 23.65 21.67
N GLY A 771 -35.99 24.01 20.41
CA GLY A 771 -36.87 23.80 19.26
C GLY A 771 -36.31 22.79 18.24
N TYR A 772 -36.41 23.15 16.96
CA TYR A 772 -35.84 22.41 15.83
C TYR A 772 -34.38 22.83 15.64
N VAL A 773 -33.52 21.87 15.32
CA VAL A 773 -32.12 22.12 14.97
C VAL A 773 -31.88 21.58 13.58
N ILE A 774 -31.38 22.44 12.70
CA ILE A 774 -30.82 22.03 11.41
C ILE A 774 -29.39 21.54 11.68
N ILE A 775 -29.08 20.33 11.24
CA ILE A 775 -27.72 19.82 11.15
C ILE A 775 -27.34 19.95 9.68
N SER A 776 -26.30 20.74 9.40
CA SER A 776 -25.77 20.86 8.04
C SER A 776 -25.26 19.50 7.55
N ASN A 777 -25.59 19.16 6.31
CA ASN A 777 -25.08 17.96 5.66
C ASN A 777 -23.76 18.25 4.94
N ASP A 778 -22.71 18.50 5.73
CA ASP A 778 -21.42 19.05 5.27
C ASP A 778 -20.22 18.10 5.41
N SER A 779 -20.42 16.89 5.93
CA SER A 779 -19.30 16.02 6.33
C SER A 779 -19.72 14.58 6.64
N ILE A 780 -18.73 13.68 6.69
CA ILE A 780 -18.93 12.32 7.22
C ILE A 780 -19.47 12.33 8.66
N HIS A 781 -19.20 13.38 9.45
CA HIS A 781 -19.66 13.53 10.82
C HIS A 781 -21.18 13.74 10.90
N SER A 782 -21.75 14.53 10.00
CA SER A 782 -23.19 14.79 9.97
C SER A 782 -23.97 13.54 9.55
N VAL A 783 -23.52 12.84 8.51
CA VAL A 783 -24.12 11.57 8.06
C VAL A 783 -24.04 10.50 9.15
N ASN A 784 -22.89 10.33 9.80
CA ASN A 784 -22.74 9.35 10.88
C ASN A 784 -23.60 9.70 12.10
N ALA A 785 -23.75 10.99 12.43
CA ALA A 785 -24.67 11.46 13.47
C ALA A 785 -26.13 11.14 13.13
N VAL A 786 -26.56 11.37 11.89
CA VAL A 786 -27.91 11.04 11.41
C VAL A 786 -28.17 9.54 11.49
N ASN A 787 -27.26 8.70 10.98
CA ASN A 787 -27.40 7.25 11.05
C ASN A 787 -27.41 6.75 12.52
N THR A 788 -26.58 7.33 13.39
CA THR A 788 -26.61 7.04 14.84
C THR A 788 -27.97 7.36 15.49
N LEU A 789 -28.58 8.49 15.11
CA LEU A 789 -29.92 8.88 15.59
C LEU A 789 -31.01 7.95 15.07
N LEU A 790 -30.96 7.59 13.78
CA LEU A 790 -31.91 6.67 13.15
C LEU A 790 -31.82 5.26 13.74
N GLY A 791 -30.62 4.73 13.94
CA GLY A 791 -30.39 3.44 14.62
C GLY A 791 -30.89 3.45 16.08
N SER A 792 -30.85 4.62 16.73
CA SER A 792 -31.45 4.85 18.05
C SER A 792 -32.96 5.12 18.01
N ARG A 793 -33.62 4.94 16.85
CA ARG A 793 -35.04 5.16 16.58
C ARG A 793 -35.53 6.58 16.88
N LYS A 794 -34.63 7.57 16.76
CA LYS A 794 -34.98 8.98 16.86
C LYS A 794 -35.61 9.47 15.55
N THR A 795 -36.35 10.57 15.64
CA THR A 795 -36.95 11.17 14.44
C THR A 795 -35.94 12.13 13.83
N VAL A 796 -35.65 11.93 12.54
CA VAL A 796 -34.85 12.83 11.72
C VAL A 796 -35.66 13.18 10.47
N GLY A 797 -35.62 14.44 10.05
CA GLY A 797 -36.14 14.90 8.77
C GLY A 797 -35.02 15.34 7.85
N MET A 798 -35.26 15.26 6.54
CA MET A 798 -34.45 15.93 5.53
C MET A 798 -35.27 17.11 4.99
N VAL A 799 -34.66 18.29 4.91
CA VAL A 799 -35.30 19.49 4.39
C VAL A 799 -35.33 19.43 2.86
N VAL A 800 -36.50 19.65 2.27
CA VAL A 800 -36.72 19.42 0.84
C VAL A 800 -36.85 20.70 0.00
N SER A 801 -36.99 21.85 0.64
CA SER A 801 -37.03 23.16 -0.03
C SER A 801 -36.60 24.30 0.91
N GLY A 802 -36.28 25.45 0.32
CA GLY A 802 -35.82 26.65 1.04
C GLY A 802 -34.33 26.64 1.35
N ASP A 803 -33.91 27.53 2.25
CA ASP A 803 -32.49 27.85 2.51
C ASP A 803 -31.68 26.68 3.08
N TYR A 804 -32.34 25.68 3.67
CA TYR A 804 -31.70 24.49 4.26
C TYR A 804 -31.91 23.22 3.42
N LYS A 805 -32.31 23.34 2.14
CA LYS A 805 -32.57 22.17 1.29
C LYS A 805 -31.34 21.24 1.25
N GLY A 806 -31.55 19.95 1.52
CA GLY A 806 -30.47 18.96 1.60
C GLY A 806 -29.98 18.69 3.03
N ASP A 807 -30.20 19.61 3.96
CA ASP A 807 -29.81 19.44 5.37
C ASP A 807 -30.81 18.59 6.17
N PHE A 808 -30.40 18.21 7.37
CA PHE A 808 -31.23 17.44 8.29
C PHE A 808 -31.86 18.31 9.36
N VAL A 809 -33.07 17.97 9.79
CA VAL A 809 -33.73 18.57 10.95
C VAL A 809 -33.90 17.54 12.04
N VAL A 810 -33.54 17.90 13.27
CA VAL A 810 -33.67 17.08 14.49
C VAL A 810 -34.21 17.90 15.68
N SER A 811 -34.64 17.24 16.74
CA SER A 811 -34.99 17.95 17.98
C SER A 811 -33.74 18.47 18.67
N TYR A 812 -33.83 19.60 19.38
CA TYR A 812 -32.69 20.10 20.18
C TYR A 812 -32.16 19.04 21.15
N THR A 813 -33.03 18.22 21.75
CA THR A 813 -32.61 17.15 22.67
C THR A 813 -31.78 16.08 21.96
N ASP A 814 -32.17 15.70 20.75
CA ASP A 814 -31.46 14.68 19.98
C ASP A 814 -30.12 15.22 19.46
N PHE A 815 -30.06 16.48 18.99
CA PHE A 815 -28.78 17.14 18.67
C PHE A 815 -27.82 17.14 19.87
N GLN A 816 -28.28 17.50 21.07
CA GLN A 816 -27.45 17.47 22.28
C GLN A 816 -26.90 16.08 22.61
N SER A 817 -27.58 15.00 22.19
CA SER A 817 -27.15 13.63 22.45
C SER A 817 -26.00 13.16 21.56
N VAL A 818 -25.75 13.85 20.43
CA VAL A 818 -24.73 13.48 19.43
C VAL A 818 -23.64 14.52 19.21
N LYS A 819 -23.87 15.81 19.52
CA LYS A 819 -22.92 16.92 19.27
C LYS A 819 -21.54 16.81 19.93
N ASN A 820 -21.38 15.93 20.93
CA ASN A 820 -20.10 15.70 21.62
C ASN A 820 -19.41 14.41 21.13
N LYS A 821 -20.08 13.64 20.27
CA LYS A 821 -19.54 12.43 19.63
C LYS A 821 -19.04 12.73 18.22
N PHE A 822 -19.66 13.70 17.55
CA PHE A 822 -19.36 14.14 16.20
C PHE A 822 -19.12 15.64 16.19
N THR A 823 -18.37 16.13 15.20
CA THR A 823 -18.18 17.57 14.96
C THR A 823 -19.25 18.06 13.99
N LEU A 824 -20.26 18.78 14.49
CA LEU A 824 -21.46 19.15 13.74
C LEU A 824 -21.65 20.67 13.65
N SER A 825 -22.23 21.13 12.55
CA SER A 825 -22.75 22.49 12.37
C SER A 825 -24.25 22.53 12.63
N GLY A 826 -24.67 23.14 13.75
CA GLY A 826 -26.06 23.16 14.20
C GLY A 826 -26.71 24.56 14.18
N THR A 827 -27.89 24.70 13.58
CA THR A 827 -28.65 25.95 13.56
C THR A 827 -30.04 25.77 14.16
N GLY A 828 -30.31 26.42 15.29
CA GLY A 828 -31.61 26.39 15.96
C GLY A 828 -32.64 27.30 15.28
N VAL A 829 -33.78 26.73 14.87
CA VAL A 829 -34.86 27.45 14.17
C VAL A 829 -36.20 27.34 14.91
N SER A 830 -36.97 28.42 14.87
CA SER A 830 -38.27 28.54 15.57
C SER A 830 -39.43 27.87 14.83
N THR A 831 -39.33 27.77 13.50
CA THR A 831 -40.31 27.13 12.63
C THR A 831 -39.72 25.89 11.97
N LEU A 832 -40.48 24.80 11.94
CA LEU A 832 -40.10 23.61 11.21
C LEU A 832 -40.00 23.95 9.70
N PRO A 833 -38.84 23.75 9.05
CA PRO A 833 -38.72 23.94 7.61
C PRO A 833 -39.56 22.90 6.86
N ASP A 834 -39.76 23.12 5.55
CA ASP A 834 -40.42 22.11 4.71
C ASP A 834 -39.52 20.87 4.61
N ALA A 835 -39.80 19.90 5.46
CA ALA A 835 -39.02 18.68 5.60
C ALA A 835 -39.89 17.44 5.42
N ARG A 836 -39.24 16.35 5.02
CA ARG A 836 -39.81 15.00 4.94
C ARG A 836 -39.08 14.10 5.94
N ARG A 837 -39.84 13.31 6.69
CA ARG A 837 -39.27 12.42 7.69
C ARG A 837 -38.51 11.28 7.00
N LEU A 838 -37.32 10.95 7.49
CA LEU A 838 -36.67 9.68 7.18
C LEU A 838 -37.43 8.56 7.91
N GLN A 839 -38.13 7.72 7.16
CA GLN A 839 -39.08 6.75 7.72
C GLN A 839 -38.41 5.68 8.61
N ARG A 840 -37.15 5.38 8.31
CA ARG A 840 -36.31 4.37 8.95
C ARG A 840 -34.84 4.67 8.66
N GLU A 841 -33.96 3.97 9.37
CA GLU A 841 -32.55 3.85 8.99
C GLU A 841 -32.45 3.17 7.60
N PRO A 842 -31.83 3.80 6.60
CA PRO A 842 -31.67 3.20 5.28
C PRO A 842 -30.86 1.90 5.36
N THR A 843 -31.28 0.89 4.61
CA THR A 843 -30.53 -0.36 4.44
C THR A 843 -30.03 -0.46 3.00
N ILE A 844 -28.71 -0.59 2.81
CA ILE A 844 -28.08 -0.64 1.48
C ILE A 844 -27.60 -2.06 1.13
N TYR A 845 -27.55 -2.37 -0.16
CA TYR A 845 -26.82 -3.53 -0.68
C TYR A 845 -25.60 -3.06 -1.46
N LEU A 846 -24.42 -3.59 -1.12
CA LEU A 846 -23.15 -3.25 -1.78
C LEU A 846 -22.84 -4.27 -2.87
N VAL A 847 -22.64 -3.79 -4.10
CA VAL A 847 -22.29 -4.64 -5.24
C VAL A 847 -20.81 -5.01 -5.21
N GLY A 848 -20.50 -6.26 -5.54
CA GLY A 848 -19.14 -6.72 -5.83
C GLY A 848 -18.32 -7.22 -4.64
N LEU A 849 -18.86 -7.22 -3.42
CA LEU A 849 -18.20 -7.86 -2.27
C LEU A 849 -18.21 -9.38 -2.44
N LEU A 850 -17.04 -10.03 -2.33
CA LEU A 850 -16.89 -11.48 -2.42
C LEU A 850 -17.01 -12.18 -1.06
N ASP A 851 -17.32 -13.48 -1.10
CA ASP A 851 -17.35 -14.35 0.09
C ASP A 851 -16.00 -15.06 0.31
N GLU A 852 -15.84 -15.66 1.48
CA GLU A 852 -14.71 -16.55 1.80
C GLU A 852 -14.59 -17.70 0.79
N PHE A 853 -13.35 -17.97 0.34
CA PHE A 853 -13.01 -19.00 -0.64
C PHE A 853 -13.87 -18.95 -1.91
N GLN A 854 -14.33 -17.77 -2.33
CA GLN A 854 -15.25 -17.65 -3.46
C GLN A 854 -14.68 -18.28 -4.73
N ASN A 855 -13.42 -17.97 -5.06
CA ASN A 855 -12.69 -18.49 -6.22
C ASN A 855 -11.62 -19.52 -5.83
N ALA A 856 -11.37 -19.72 -4.54
CA ALA A 856 -10.33 -20.62 -4.03
C ALA A 856 -10.87 -22.01 -3.62
N LYS A 857 -11.38 -22.82 -4.57
CA LYS A 857 -11.86 -24.21 -4.32
C LYS A 857 -11.48 -25.16 -5.45
N ILE A 858 -11.16 -26.42 -5.14
CA ILE A 858 -10.82 -27.45 -6.14
C ILE A 858 -11.69 -28.70 -5.96
N SER A 859 -12.54 -29.02 -6.93
CA SER A 859 -13.53 -30.11 -6.82
C SER A 859 -13.10 -31.45 -7.44
N SER A 860 -11.94 -31.54 -8.07
CA SER A 860 -11.43 -32.77 -8.71
C SER A 860 -9.91 -32.82 -8.76
N GLY A 861 -9.32 -34.00 -8.99
CA GLY A 861 -7.87 -34.19 -9.01
C GLY A 861 -7.29 -34.53 -7.64
N TYR A 862 -5.96 -34.64 -7.55
CA TYR A 862 -5.25 -35.07 -6.34
C TYR A 862 -5.52 -34.17 -5.12
N TYR A 863 -5.45 -32.85 -5.30
CA TYR A 863 -5.61 -31.89 -4.22
C TYR A 863 -7.06 -31.70 -3.74
N ALA A 864 -8.06 -32.18 -4.48
CA ALA A 864 -9.47 -32.11 -4.06
C ALA A 864 -9.73 -32.88 -2.75
N ASN A 865 -8.88 -33.84 -2.39
CA ASN A 865 -8.94 -34.54 -1.11
C ASN A 865 -8.74 -33.61 0.11
N TRP A 866 -8.06 -32.48 -0.07
CA TRP A 866 -7.79 -31.48 0.97
C TRP A 866 -8.56 -30.18 0.76
N PHE A 867 -8.84 -29.81 -0.49
CA PHE A 867 -9.25 -28.44 -0.87
C PHE A 867 -10.62 -28.33 -1.58
N SER A 868 -11.50 -29.32 -1.40
CA SER A 868 -12.87 -29.28 -1.95
C SER A 868 -13.73 -28.16 -1.38
N ASP A 869 -13.49 -27.78 -0.13
CA ASP A 869 -14.29 -26.79 0.60
C ASP A 869 -13.66 -25.38 0.58
N GLY A 870 -12.35 -25.30 0.28
CA GLY A 870 -11.55 -24.09 0.26
C GLY A 870 -10.05 -24.41 0.25
N TYR A 871 -9.21 -23.48 -0.19
CA TYR A 871 -7.76 -23.49 0.04
C TYR A 871 -7.22 -22.09 0.36
N GLY A 872 -6.07 -22.03 1.02
CA GLY A 872 -5.43 -20.78 1.39
C GLY A 872 -6.14 -20.06 2.54
N SER A 873 -6.07 -18.73 2.56
CA SER A 873 -6.60 -17.92 3.66
C SER A 873 -8.09 -17.61 3.47
N THR A 874 -8.83 -17.53 4.58
CA THR A 874 -10.29 -17.24 4.59
C THR A 874 -10.65 -15.93 3.91
N ARG A 875 -9.74 -14.95 3.93
CA ARG A 875 -9.98 -13.58 3.44
C ARG A 875 -9.30 -13.25 2.12
N TYR A 876 -8.57 -14.17 1.49
CA TYR A 876 -7.82 -13.89 0.26
C TYR A 876 -8.69 -13.25 -0.82
N ASP A 877 -9.84 -13.85 -1.17
CA ASP A 877 -10.74 -13.29 -2.20
C ASP A 877 -11.31 -11.92 -1.83
N ILE A 878 -11.59 -11.71 -0.54
CA ILE A 878 -12.11 -10.44 -0.02
C ILE A 878 -11.05 -9.34 -0.17
N MET A 879 -9.81 -9.60 0.25
CA MET A 879 -8.72 -8.61 0.22
C MET A 879 -8.16 -8.42 -1.20
N HIS A 880 -8.03 -9.50 -1.97
CA HIS A 880 -7.32 -9.51 -3.25
C HIS A 880 -8.23 -9.26 -4.47
N ASN A 881 -9.50 -9.69 -4.44
CA ASN A 881 -10.37 -9.67 -5.64
C ASN A 881 -11.53 -8.65 -5.53
N SER A 882 -11.62 -7.85 -4.46
CA SER A 882 -12.74 -6.92 -4.21
C SER A 882 -12.35 -5.46 -3.94
N GLU A 883 -11.16 -5.00 -4.33
CA GLU A 883 -10.61 -3.66 -3.98
C GLU A 883 -11.64 -2.51 -4.11
N THR A 884 -12.15 -2.25 -5.32
CA THR A 884 -13.10 -1.14 -5.55
C THR A 884 -14.41 -1.31 -4.76
N ALA A 885 -14.86 -2.54 -4.54
CA ALA A 885 -16.05 -2.80 -3.72
C ALA A 885 -15.77 -2.58 -2.23
N ASN A 886 -14.57 -2.91 -1.76
CA ASN A 886 -14.12 -2.66 -0.39
C ASN A 886 -13.95 -1.17 -0.10
N VAL A 887 -13.49 -0.38 -1.06
CA VAL A 887 -13.46 1.08 -0.96
C VAL A 887 -14.87 1.64 -0.68
N ASN A 888 -15.87 1.17 -1.42
CA ASN A 888 -17.27 1.53 -1.17
C ASN A 888 -17.77 1.10 0.21
N ARG A 889 -17.40 -0.12 0.63
CA ARG A 889 -17.74 -0.63 1.96
C ARG A 889 -17.14 0.27 3.05
N LEU A 890 -15.85 0.62 2.95
CA LEU A 890 -15.15 1.48 3.89
C LEU A 890 -15.83 2.86 4.00
N ALA A 891 -16.08 3.51 2.86
CA ALA A 891 -16.75 4.81 2.80
C ALA A 891 -18.17 4.78 3.38
N LEU A 892 -19.03 3.88 2.89
CA LEU A 892 -20.46 3.89 3.23
C LEU A 892 -20.74 3.30 4.61
N THR A 893 -19.96 2.30 5.06
CA THR A 893 -20.27 1.55 6.29
C THR A 893 -19.42 1.99 7.47
N GLU A 894 -18.11 2.15 7.31
CA GLU A 894 -17.24 2.48 8.44
C GLU A 894 -17.17 3.99 8.68
N GLN A 895 -17.02 4.78 7.62
CA GLN A 895 -16.95 6.24 7.75
C GLN A 895 -18.34 6.88 7.95
N MET A 896 -19.35 6.44 7.19
CA MET A 896 -20.71 7.00 7.23
C MET A 896 -21.75 6.20 8.03
N ASN A 897 -21.42 5.00 8.50
CA ASN A 897 -22.29 4.19 9.37
C ASN A 897 -23.65 3.79 8.74
N PHE A 898 -23.69 3.52 7.43
CA PHE A 898 -24.88 2.94 6.80
C PHE A 898 -25.01 1.44 7.09
N LYS A 899 -26.25 0.98 7.24
CA LYS A 899 -26.57 -0.42 7.47
C LYS A 899 -26.60 -1.21 6.17
N VAL A 900 -25.99 -2.39 6.16
CA VAL A 900 -25.92 -3.28 4.98
C VAL A 900 -26.87 -4.48 5.09
N THR A 901 -27.36 -4.98 3.94
CA THR A 901 -28.05 -6.27 3.79
C THR A 901 -27.34 -7.14 2.75
N ASN A 902 -27.35 -8.46 2.96
CA ASN A 902 -26.83 -9.45 1.98
C ASN A 902 -27.91 -9.89 0.98
N ASN A 903 -29.12 -9.32 1.03
CA ASN A 903 -30.21 -9.60 0.11
C ASN A 903 -30.60 -8.31 -0.63
N PRO A 904 -30.36 -8.22 -1.96
CA PRO A 904 -30.62 -7.00 -2.72
C PRO A 904 -32.11 -6.62 -2.74
N ALA A 905 -33.03 -7.60 -2.68
CA ALA A 905 -34.47 -7.33 -2.64
C ALA A 905 -34.97 -6.80 -1.28
N LYS A 906 -34.12 -6.76 -0.25
CA LYS A 906 -34.43 -6.15 1.05
C LYS A 906 -33.78 -4.78 1.24
N ALA A 907 -33.00 -4.32 0.26
CA ALA A 907 -32.35 -3.03 0.32
C ALA A 907 -33.35 -1.92 0.00
N ASP A 908 -33.21 -0.77 0.64
CA ASP A 908 -33.85 0.47 0.20
C ASP A 908 -33.17 1.00 -1.07
N ILE A 909 -31.89 0.66 -1.28
CA ILE A 909 -31.11 0.97 -2.49
C ILE A 909 -29.93 0.02 -2.66
N ILE A 910 -29.61 -0.32 -3.91
CA ILE A 910 -28.40 -1.02 -4.32
C ILE A 910 -27.34 0.02 -4.70
N VAL A 911 -26.09 -0.15 -4.27
CA VAL A 911 -25.00 0.79 -4.54
C VAL A 911 -23.78 0.04 -5.08
N GLY A 912 -23.20 0.51 -6.19
CA GLY A 912 -22.05 -0.15 -6.80
C GLY A 912 -21.16 0.79 -7.61
N ASN A 913 -19.85 0.76 -7.31
CA ASN A 913 -18.77 1.29 -8.16
C ASN A 913 -18.21 0.22 -9.10
N VAL A 914 -18.69 -1.01 -8.98
CA VAL A 914 -18.37 -2.13 -9.86
C VAL A 914 -19.66 -2.73 -10.38
N ALA A 915 -19.58 -3.34 -11.55
CA ALA A 915 -20.73 -4.02 -12.14
C ALA A 915 -21.19 -5.20 -11.27
N PRO A 916 -22.48 -5.58 -11.30
CA PRO A 916 -22.97 -6.79 -10.64
C PRO A 916 -22.23 -8.09 -11.02
N THR A 917 -21.61 -8.14 -12.20
CA THR A 917 -20.75 -9.25 -12.65
C THR A 917 -19.50 -9.43 -11.80
N ALA A 918 -19.07 -8.41 -11.03
CA ALA A 918 -17.94 -8.51 -10.11
C ALA A 918 -18.15 -9.58 -9.03
N ASN A 919 -19.40 -9.89 -8.68
CA ASN A 919 -19.73 -11.09 -7.90
C ASN A 919 -20.80 -11.94 -8.65
N PRO A 920 -20.37 -12.95 -9.42
CA PRO A 920 -21.27 -13.81 -10.20
C PRO A 920 -22.33 -14.55 -9.38
N ARG A 921 -22.09 -14.79 -8.07
CA ARG A 921 -23.08 -15.47 -7.20
C ARG A 921 -24.30 -14.60 -6.93
N THR A 922 -24.13 -13.28 -6.97
CA THR A 922 -25.18 -12.33 -6.60
C THR A 922 -25.72 -11.53 -7.76
N GLU A 923 -25.04 -11.53 -8.92
CA GLU A 923 -25.42 -10.81 -10.13
C GLU A 923 -26.90 -10.96 -10.48
N ALA A 924 -27.39 -12.21 -10.58
CA ALA A 924 -28.77 -12.47 -10.95
C ALA A 924 -29.78 -11.93 -9.93
N ALA A 925 -29.44 -11.96 -8.63
CA ALA A 925 -30.29 -11.44 -7.57
C ALA A 925 -30.33 -9.90 -7.59
N VAL A 926 -29.20 -9.25 -7.87
CA VAL A 926 -29.10 -7.81 -8.06
C VAL A 926 -29.93 -7.38 -9.26
N LEU A 927 -29.74 -8.01 -10.42
CA LEU A 927 -30.49 -7.70 -11.63
C LEU A 927 -32.00 -7.89 -11.44
N ALA A 928 -32.41 -8.96 -10.76
CA ALA A 928 -33.82 -9.21 -10.45
C ALA A 928 -34.41 -8.14 -9.53
N ALA A 929 -33.67 -7.71 -8.50
CA ALA A 929 -34.11 -6.67 -7.57
C ALA A 929 -34.27 -5.32 -8.27
N VAL A 930 -33.32 -4.93 -9.14
CA VAL A 930 -33.39 -3.68 -9.92
C VAL A 930 -34.58 -3.71 -10.89
N LYS A 931 -34.79 -4.82 -11.63
CA LYS A 931 -35.95 -4.98 -12.52
C LYS A 931 -37.30 -5.00 -11.79
N ALA A 932 -37.29 -5.33 -10.50
CA ALA A 932 -38.46 -5.26 -9.63
C ALA A 932 -38.72 -3.88 -9.02
N GLY A 933 -37.88 -2.88 -9.34
CA GLY A 933 -38.03 -1.49 -8.89
C GLY A 933 -37.19 -1.11 -7.66
N THR A 934 -36.23 -1.95 -7.25
CA THR A 934 -35.26 -1.54 -6.22
C THR A 934 -34.34 -0.47 -6.81
N PRO A 935 -34.20 0.72 -6.19
CA PRO A 935 -33.33 1.77 -6.70
C PRO A 935 -31.88 1.32 -6.85
N TYR A 936 -31.17 1.83 -7.86
CA TYR A 936 -29.76 1.53 -8.10
C TYR A 936 -28.92 2.80 -8.27
N LEU A 937 -27.93 2.98 -7.40
CA LEU A 937 -26.85 3.95 -7.55
C LEU A 937 -25.65 3.27 -8.23
N GLY A 938 -25.44 3.59 -9.51
CA GLY A 938 -24.30 3.15 -10.30
C GLY A 938 -23.25 4.24 -10.41
N ILE A 939 -21.97 3.90 -10.26
CA ILE A 939 -20.85 4.85 -10.23
C ILE A 939 -19.72 4.34 -11.13
N GLY A 940 -19.26 5.16 -12.08
CA GLY A 940 -18.17 4.83 -13.00
C GLY A 940 -18.52 3.84 -14.12
N TRP A 941 -17.52 3.51 -14.95
CA TRP A 941 -17.69 2.78 -16.21
C TRP A 941 -18.32 1.39 -16.08
N GLY A 942 -17.85 0.55 -15.16
CA GLY A 942 -18.33 -0.83 -15.01
C GLY A 942 -19.85 -0.93 -14.82
N PRO A 943 -20.43 -0.26 -13.81
CA PRO A 943 -21.88 -0.16 -13.64
C PRO A 943 -22.61 0.38 -14.86
N MET A 944 -22.10 1.44 -15.51
CA MET A 944 -22.75 2.04 -16.68
C MET A 944 -22.82 1.08 -17.85
N ASN A 945 -21.71 0.41 -18.17
CA ASN A 945 -21.70 -0.59 -19.24
C ASN A 945 -22.67 -1.75 -18.92
N TYR A 946 -22.73 -2.21 -17.66
CA TYR A 946 -23.69 -3.23 -17.25
C TYR A 946 -25.15 -2.79 -17.44
N ILE A 947 -25.47 -1.55 -17.08
CA ILE A 947 -26.81 -0.96 -17.26
C ILE A 947 -27.16 -0.88 -18.74
N LYS A 948 -26.23 -0.41 -19.58
CA LYS A 948 -26.39 -0.34 -21.04
C LYS A 948 -26.74 -1.71 -21.62
N GLU A 949 -26.04 -2.76 -21.20
CA GLU A 949 -26.25 -4.11 -21.72
C GLU A 949 -27.54 -4.80 -21.20
N ASN A 950 -27.96 -4.52 -19.96
CA ASN A 950 -28.96 -5.36 -19.27
C ASN A 950 -30.26 -4.66 -18.88
N LEU A 951 -30.28 -3.32 -18.85
CA LEU A 951 -31.37 -2.51 -18.30
C LEU A 951 -31.86 -1.42 -19.27
N LEU A 952 -30.95 -0.68 -19.91
CA LEU A 952 -31.27 0.43 -20.80
C LEU A 952 -30.36 0.42 -22.05
N SER A 953 -30.80 -0.23 -23.14
CA SER A 953 -29.96 -0.47 -24.33
C SER A 953 -29.63 0.76 -25.17
N ASP A 954 -30.47 1.80 -25.11
CA ASP A 954 -30.42 2.95 -26.03
C ASP A 954 -29.73 4.18 -25.39
N VAL A 955 -28.80 3.93 -24.45
CA VAL A 955 -28.09 4.97 -23.69
C VAL A 955 -26.69 5.19 -24.22
N GLY A 956 -26.30 6.46 -24.30
CA GLY A 956 -24.95 6.89 -24.63
C GLY A 956 -24.14 7.10 -23.36
N PHE A 957 -23.32 6.11 -23.02
CA PHE A 957 -22.34 6.17 -21.93
C PHE A 957 -20.98 5.94 -22.57
N GLU A 958 -20.10 6.93 -22.47
CA GLU A 958 -18.80 6.92 -23.12
C GLU A 958 -17.69 7.16 -22.09
N PRO A 959 -16.63 6.35 -22.10
CA PRO A 959 -15.54 6.51 -21.16
C PRO A 959 -14.70 7.72 -21.56
N ASN A 960 -14.23 8.48 -20.59
CA ASN A 960 -13.31 9.58 -20.78
C ASN A 960 -11.89 9.02 -20.97
N ARG A 961 -11.52 8.63 -22.20
CA ARG A 961 -10.20 8.04 -22.55
C ARG A 961 -9.28 8.97 -23.37
N PRO A 962 -7.93 8.83 -23.31
CA PRO A 962 -7.17 7.96 -22.41
C PRO A 962 -7.43 8.28 -20.93
N ASP A 963 -7.22 7.26 -20.09
CA ASP A 963 -7.52 7.29 -18.65
C ASP A 963 -6.65 8.36 -17.96
N GLY A 964 -7.20 9.00 -16.93
CA GLY A 964 -6.59 10.15 -16.26
C GLY A 964 -7.46 10.71 -15.15
N ASP A 965 -6.91 11.62 -14.36
CA ASP A 965 -7.60 12.27 -13.25
C ASP A 965 -7.76 13.78 -13.50
N MET A 966 -8.88 14.33 -13.03
CA MET A 966 -9.17 15.74 -13.12
C MET A 966 -9.87 16.24 -11.88
N LEU A 967 -9.39 17.38 -11.38
CA LEU A 967 -10.14 18.29 -10.55
C LEU A 967 -10.65 19.40 -11.46
N HIS A 968 -11.96 19.55 -11.60
CA HIS A 968 -12.52 20.46 -12.59
C HIS A 968 -13.83 21.11 -12.15
N ARG A 969 -14.19 22.17 -12.87
CA ARG A 969 -15.42 22.94 -12.62
C ARG A 969 -16.64 22.29 -13.27
N ILE A 970 -17.74 22.31 -12.53
CA ILE A 970 -19.04 21.78 -12.94
C ILE A 970 -20.17 22.80 -12.75
N THR A 971 -21.35 22.43 -13.23
CA THR A 971 -22.62 23.14 -13.02
C THR A 971 -23.69 22.15 -12.59
N TYR A 972 -24.73 22.66 -11.92
CA TYR A 972 -25.92 21.88 -11.50
C TYR A 972 -27.14 22.30 -12.33
N PRO A 973 -27.47 21.61 -13.45
CA PRO A 973 -28.51 22.09 -14.37
C PRO A 973 -29.94 21.94 -13.81
N THR A 974 -30.13 21.07 -12.81
CA THR A 974 -31.44 20.79 -12.20
C THR A 974 -31.39 21.07 -10.70
N ASP A 975 -32.41 21.76 -10.17
CA ASP A 975 -32.60 21.92 -8.73
C ASP A 975 -33.00 20.58 -8.08
N SER A 976 -32.01 19.84 -7.57
CA SER A 976 -32.16 18.49 -7.04
C SER A 976 -31.83 18.43 -5.55
N LEU A 977 -32.41 17.47 -4.83
CA LEU A 977 -31.99 17.18 -3.45
C LEU A 977 -30.60 16.54 -3.38
N LEU A 978 -30.17 15.90 -4.47
CA LEU A 978 -28.91 15.14 -4.50
C LEU A 978 -27.70 16.08 -4.54
N THR A 979 -27.85 17.25 -5.15
CA THR A 979 -26.80 18.27 -5.33
C THR A 979 -27.04 19.54 -4.51
N ALA A 980 -28.08 19.54 -3.65
CA ALA A 980 -28.55 20.76 -2.97
C ALA A 980 -27.49 21.41 -2.09
N ASN A 981 -26.72 20.61 -1.35
CA ASN A 981 -25.68 21.09 -0.43
C ASN A 981 -24.55 21.79 -1.19
N HIS A 982 -23.96 21.12 -2.18
CA HIS A 982 -22.91 21.74 -3.02
C HIS A 982 -23.42 22.99 -3.75
N ALA A 983 -24.65 22.98 -4.27
CA ALA A 983 -25.24 24.14 -4.91
C ALA A 983 -25.46 25.32 -3.94
N ALA A 984 -25.84 25.04 -2.69
CA ALA A 984 -26.02 26.05 -1.65
C ALA A 984 -24.68 26.67 -1.20
N ASP A 985 -23.63 25.85 -1.13
CA ASP A 985 -22.28 26.29 -0.76
C ASP A 985 -21.54 26.98 -1.93
N GLY A 986 -22.13 26.97 -3.12
CA GLY A 986 -21.49 27.46 -4.35
C GLY A 986 -20.30 26.58 -4.76
N ASP A 987 -20.23 25.36 -4.24
CA ASP A 987 -19.21 24.40 -4.56
C ASP A 987 -19.48 23.81 -5.94
N ASN A 988 -18.68 24.24 -6.90
CA ASN A 988 -18.80 23.90 -8.31
C ASN A 988 -17.56 23.16 -8.81
N ILE A 989 -16.91 22.40 -7.93
CA ILE A 989 -15.71 21.63 -8.23
C ILE A 989 -16.02 20.16 -7.97
N ILE A 990 -15.48 19.27 -8.80
CA ILE A 990 -15.56 17.83 -8.56
C ILE A 990 -14.23 17.19 -8.94
N TYR A 991 -13.92 16.06 -8.29
CA TYR A 991 -12.81 15.20 -8.69
C TYR A 991 -13.34 13.99 -9.45
N ALA A 992 -12.68 13.66 -10.57
CA ALA A 992 -12.99 12.48 -11.37
C ALA A 992 -11.69 11.75 -11.73
N VAL A 993 -11.70 10.43 -11.57
CA VAL A 993 -10.71 9.51 -12.13
C VAL A 993 -11.44 8.47 -12.98
N ASP A 994 -10.90 8.15 -14.15
CA ASP A 994 -11.48 7.19 -15.10
C ASP A 994 -12.97 7.45 -15.42
N GLY A 995 -13.30 8.74 -15.58
CA GLY A 995 -14.67 9.24 -15.67
C GLY A 995 -15.46 8.72 -16.87
N VAL A 996 -16.79 8.83 -16.79
CA VAL A 996 -17.74 8.53 -17.86
C VAL A 996 -18.57 9.77 -18.12
N TYR A 997 -18.82 10.09 -19.38
CA TYR A 997 -19.83 11.09 -19.71
C TYR A 997 -21.06 10.47 -20.35
N PHE A 998 -22.18 11.16 -20.19
CA PHE A 998 -23.49 10.79 -20.71
C PHE A 998 -23.78 11.58 -21.99
N ASP A 999 -24.25 10.89 -23.03
CA ASP A 999 -24.66 11.49 -24.30
C ASP A 999 -25.84 10.74 -24.96
N GLY A 1000 -26.18 11.12 -26.18
CA GLY A 1000 -27.26 10.48 -26.94
C GLY A 1000 -28.69 10.82 -26.48
N GLU A 1001 -29.65 9.98 -26.86
CA GLU A 1001 -31.09 10.23 -26.68
C GLU A 1001 -31.54 10.19 -25.20
N ILE A 1002 -30.78 9.54 -24.31
CA ILE A 1002 -31.12 9.49 -22.88
C ILE A 1002 -31.19 10.89 -22.24
N LEU A 1003 -30.39 11.84 -22.71
CA LEU A 1003 -30.39 13.22 -22.21
C LEU A 1003 -31.65 14.01 -22.62
N GLN A 1004 -32.37 13.56 -23.66
CA GLN A 1004 -33.62 14.17 -24.12
C GLN A 1004 -34.85 13.46 -23.57
N ASN A 1005 -34.65 12.35 -22.83
CA ASN A 1005 -35.74 11.57 -22.29
C ASN A 1005 -36.44 12.33 -21.14
N PRO A 1006 -37.77 12.48 -21.14
CA PRO A 1006 -38.50 13.20 -20.09
C PRO A 1006 -38.40 12.54 -18.70
N ASN A 1007 -37.99 11.27 -18.63
CA ASN A 1007 -37.75 10.54 -17.39
C ASN A 1007 -36.33 10.76 -16.84
N THR A 1008 -35.46 11.48 -17.56
CA THR A 1008 -34.10 11.81 -17.17
C THR A 1008 -34.02 13.21 -16.58
N SER A 1009 -33.28 13.39 -15.49
CA SER A 1009 -32.87 14.70 -14.98
C SER A 1009 -31.36 14.78 -14.91
N ILE A 1010 -30.80 15.90 -15.34
CA ILE A 1010 -29.35 16.12 -15.37
C ILE A 1010 -28.92 16.74 -14.04
N LEU A 1011 -28.07 16.05 -13.30
CA LEU A 1011 -27.58 16.49 -12.00
C LEU A 1011 -26.32 17.35 -12.12
N ILE A 1012 -25.33 16.86 -12.87
CA ILE A 1012 -23.99 17.46 -12.98
C ILE A 1012 -23.59 17.55 -14.45
N ARG A 1013 -22.98 18.67 -14.83
CA ARG A 1013 -22.37 18.90 -16.14
C ARG A 1013 -21.04 19.63 -15.98
N CYS A 1014 -20.01 19.17 -16.67
CA CYS A 1014 -18.74 19.88 -16.79
C CYS A 1014 -18.99 21.31 -17.30
N ALA A 1015 -18.26 22.28 -16.77
CA ALA A 1015 -18.32 23.63 -17.28
C ALA A 1015 -17.95 23.67 -18.78
N GLU A 1016 -18.59 24.58 -19.52
CA GLU A 1016 -18.38 24.74 -20.96
C GLU A 1016 -17.33 25.83 -21.19
N GLY A 1017 -16.36 25.56 -22.05
CA GLY A 1017 -15.24 26.45 -22.34
C GLY A 1017 -14.01 25.72 -22.89
N ASP A 1018 -12.90 26.46 -22.99
CA ASP A 1018 -11.57 25.92 -23.22
C ASP A 1018 -11.10 25.15 -21.97
N THR A 1019 -10.13 24.23 -22.09
CA THR A 1019 -9.65 23.43 -20.94
C THR A 1019 -9.22 24.29 -19.75
N THR A 1020 -8.56 25.42 -20.02
CA THR A 1020 -8.13 26.38 -19.00
C THR A 1020 -9.28 27.07 -18.26
N ASP A 1021 -10.51 27.00 -18.78
CA ASP A 1021 -11.69 27.60 -18.15
C ASP A 1021 -12.25 26.73 -17.01
N TYR A 1022 -12.02 25.40 -17.07
CA TYR A 1022 -12.62 24.47 -16.11
C TYR A 1022 -11.63 23.50 -15.46
N MET A 1023 -10.52 23.14 -16.10
CA MET A 1023 -9.51 22.27 -15.51
C MET A 1023 -8.74 23.02 -14.43
N ILE A 1024 -8.58 22.39 -13.27
CA ILE A 1024 -7.86 22.98 -12.12
C ILE A 1024 -6.55 22.22 -11.89
N ALA A 1025 -6.63 20.89 -11.81
CA ALA A 1025 -5.48 20.04 -11.54
C ALA A 1025 -5.68 18.61 -12.03
N GLY A 1026 -4.57 17.88 -12.18
CA GLY A 1026 -4.54 16.48 -12.60
C GLY A 1026 -3.87 16.31 -13.95
N CYS A 1027 -3.93 15.10 -14.51
CA CYS A 1027 -3.48 14.82 -15.86
C CYS A 1027 -4.59 14.13 -16.65
N ALA A 1028 -5.27 14.93 -17.45
CA ALA A 1028 -6.37 14.50 -18.30
C ALA A 1028 -6.10 14.92 -19.75
N PRO A 1029 -5.35 14.10 -20.53
CA PRO A 1029 -5.00 14.40 -21.93
C PRO A 1029 -6.21 14.58 -22.85
N ASN A 1030 -7.38 14.16 -22.39
CA ASN A 1030 -8.65 14.27 -23.08
C ASN A 1030 -9.58 15.34 -22.53
N ALA A 1031 -9.12 16.18 -21.59
CA ALA A 1031 -9.95 17.18 -20.93
C ALA A 1031 -10.81 17.94 -21.93
N GLU A 1032 -10.25 18.38 -23.07
CA GLU A 1032 -10.96 19.09 -24.15
C GLU A 1032 -12.34 18.50 -24.52
N GLN A 1033 -12.49 17.17 -24.49
CA GLN A 1033 -13.75 16.51 -24.86
C GLN A 1033 -14.85 16.63 -23.80
N MET A 1034 -14.48 16.95 -22.55
CA MET A 1034 -15.39 17.05 -21.41
C MET A 1034 -16.17 18.37 -21.39
N SER A 1035 -15.74 19.38 -22.14
CA SER A 1035 -16.42 20.68 -22.19
C SER A 1035 -17.94 20.54 -22.40
N GLY A 1036 -18.71 20.96 -21.41
CA GLY A 1036 -20.18 20.91 -21.42
C GLY A 1036 -20.80 19.50 -21.36
N LYS A 1037 -20.03 18.43 -21.13
CA LYS A 1037 -20.54 17.05 -21.04
C LYS A 1037 -21.27 16.79 -19.73
N VAL A 1038 -22.27 15.90 -19.80
CA VAL A 1038 -23.04 15.49 -18.62
C VAL A 1038 -22.28 14.40 -17.88
N GLU A 1039 -22.19 14.50 -16.56
CA GLU A 1039 -21.42 13.59 -15.70
C GLU A 1039 -22.28 12.90 -14.64
N ALA A 1040 -23.51 13.36 -14.41
CA ALA A 1040 -24.45 12.66 -13.53
C ALA A 1040 -25.91 12.88 -13.93
N ILE A 1041 -26.72 11.83 -13.83
CA ILE A 1041 -28.16 11.85 -14.14
C ILE A 1041 -28.98 11.02 -13.13
N THR A 1042 -30.27 11.33 -13.04
CA THR A 1042 -31.28 10.39 -12.54
C THR A 1042 -32.17 9.93 -13.69
N TYR A 1043 -32.60 8.67 -13.69
CA TYR A 1043 -33.58 8.13 -14.63
C TYR A 1043 -34.68 7.39 -13.88
N ASN A 1044 -35.95 7.74 -14.11
CA ASN A 1044 -37.08 7.03 -13.51
C ASN A 1044 -38.29 6.94 -14.45
N ASP A 1045 -38.65 5.72 -14.88
CA ASP A 1045 -39.81 5.46 -15.74
C ASP A 1045 -40.97 4.76 -15.00
N GLY A 1046 -40.90 4.70 -13.68
CA GLY A 1046 -41.82 3.96 -12.82
C GLY A 1046 -41.55 2.45 -12.71
N LYS A 1047 -40.59 1.91 -13.48
CA LYS A 1047 -40.11 0.52 -13.36
C LYS A 1047 -38.65 0.46 -12.92
N LEU A 1048 -37.81 1.32 -13.49
CA LEU A 1048 -36.42 1.52 -13.11
C LEU A 1048 -36.29 2.85 -12.36
N ASP A 1049 -35.48 2.86 -11.30
CA ASP A 1049 -35.08 4.05 -10.56
C ASP A 1049 -33.55 4.02 -10.45
N LEU A 1050 -32.89 4.78 -11.33
CA LEU A 1050 -31.44 4.81 -11.46
C LEU A 1050 -30.91 6.19 -11.08
N THR A 1051 -29.84 6.21 -10.33
CA THR A 1051 -29.01 7.40 -10.10
C THR A 1051 -27.59 7.06 -10.54
N LEU A 1052 -27.07 7.78 -11.51
CA LEU A 1052 -25.86 7.41 -12.22
C LEU A 1052 -24.86 8.55 -12.15
N PHE A 1053 -23.67 8.25 -11.65
CA PHE A 1053 -22.53 9.17 -11.62
C PHE A 1053 -21.41 8.59 -12.48
N GLY A 1054 -20.97 9.36 -13.46
CA GLY A 1054 -19.86 8.99 -14.32
C GLY A 1054 -18.49 9.16 -13.65
N ASN A 1055 -18.42 10.01 -12.62
CA ASN A 1055 -17.21 10.26 -11.85
C ASN A 1055 -17.06 9.24 -10.71
N SER A 1056 -15.92 9.28 -10.03
CA SER A 1056 -15.68 8.53 -8.80
C SER A 1056 -16.27 9.27 -7.60
N LEU A 1057 -17.14 8.63 -6.81
CA LEU A 1057 -17.68 9.25 -5.58
C LEU A 1057 -16.95 8.85 -4.30
N THR A 1058 -16.25 7.71 -4.32
CA THR A 1058 -15.64 7.13 -3.11
C THR A 1058 -14.17 6.82 -3.30
N ASN A 1059 -13.51 7.43 -4.30
CA ASN A 1059 -12.15 7.08 -4.70
C ASN A 1059 -11.22 6.93 -3.48
N ARG A 1060 -10.54 5.78 -3.39
CA ARG A 1060 -9.61 5.40 -2.31
C ARG A 1060 -10.13 5.57 -0.87
N ALA A 1061 -11.46 5.64 -0.69
CA ALA A 1061 -12.10 6.00 0.57
C ALA A 1061 -11.59 7.34 1.17
N PHE A 1062 -11.16 8.24 0.29
CA PHE A 1062 -10.53 9.52 0.61
C PHE A 1062 -11.37 10.73 0.18
N GLN A 1063 -12.00 10.67 -1.00
CA GLN A 1063 -12.80 11.75 -1.59
C GLN A 1063 -14.15 11.94 -0.85
N ARG A 1064 -14.09 12.50 0.36
CA ARG A 1064 -15.21 12.59 1.30
C ARG A 1064 -16.26 13.63 0.92
N ASP A 1065 -15.93 14.65 0.14
CA ASP A 1065 -16.90 15.68 -0.27
C ASP A 1065 -18.05 15.06 -1.08
N ASP A 1066 -17.69 14.30 -2.11
CA ASP A 1066 -18.61 13.58 -2.99
C ASP A 1066 -19.45 12.48 -2.29
N TYR A 1067 -19.11 12.09 -1.05
CA TYR A 1067 -19.92 11.14 -0.30
C TYR A 1067 -21.33 11.68 -0.06
N THR A 1068 -21.47 13.01 -0.04
CA THR A 1068 -22.74 13.71 0.12
C THR A 1068 -23.68 13.41 -1.05
N TYR A 1069 -23.19 13.27 -2.28
CA TYR A 1069 -24.00 12.81 -3.41
C TYR A 1069 -24.58 11.41 -3.19
N ALA A 1070 -23.75 10.49 -2.70
CA ALA A 1070 -24.16 9.11 -2.42
C ALA A 1070 -25.14 9.05 -1.24
N SER A 1071 -24.84 9.73 -0.13
CA SER A 1071 -25.68 9.74 1.07
C SER A 1071 -27.03 10.42 0.84
N ASN A 1072 -27.07 11.55 0.12
CA ASN A 1072 -28.32 12.20 -0.29
C ASN A 1072 -29.17 11.28 -1.16
N THR A 1073 -28.54 10.57 -2.11
CA THR A 1073 -29.23 9.57 -2.93
C THR A 1073 -29.85 8.49 -2.04
N ILE A 1074 -29.09 7.93 -1.08
CA ILE A 1074 -29.58 6.88 -0.16
C ILE A 1074 -30.74 7.39 0.71
N TYR A 1075 -30.61 8.55 1.35
CA TYR A 1075 -31.65 9.10 2.21
C TYR A 1075 -32.93 9.42 1.44
N SER A 1076 -32.82 9.88 0.18
CA SER A 1076 -33.97 10.18 -0.66
C SER A 1076 -34.92 8.99 -0.84
N LYS A 1077 -34.42 7.75 -0.76
CA LYS A 1077 -35.20 6.52 -0.96
C LYS A 1077 -36.05 6.11 0.24
N VAL A 1078 -35.84 6.73 1.40
CA VAL A 1078 -36.62 6.47 2.62
C VAL A 1078 -37.38 7.69 3.13
N LEU A 1079 -37.50 8.74 2.31
CA LEU A 1079 -38.29 9.92 2.65
C LEU A 1079 -39.79 9.58 2.68
N ALA A 1080 -40.49 10.18 3.64
CA ALA A 1080 -41.94 10.13 3.65
C ALA A 1080 -42.55 10.99 2.53
N ASP A 1081 -43.66 10.54 1.95
CA ASP A 1081 -44.39 11.30 0.92
C ASP A 1081 -45.02 12.59 1.46
N THR A 1082 -45.29 12.64 2.78
CA THR A 1082 -46.00 13.75 3.42
C THR A 1082 -45.06 14.67 4.21
N PRO A 1083 -45.37 15.98 4.26
CA PRO A 1083 -44.63 16.92 5.10
C PRO A 1083 -44.61 16.53 6.57
N MET A 1084 -43.49 16.79 7.23
CA MET A 1084 -43.41 16.71 8.68
C MET A 1084 -44.33 17.77 9.31
N SER A 1085 -45.18 17.35 10.26
CA SER A 1085 -46.12 18.23 10.98
C SER A 1085 -45.70 18.52 12.43
N GLY A 1086 -44.49 18.10 12.81
CA GLY A 1086 -43.90 18.25 14.15
C GLY A 1086 -43.17 16.98 14.62
N TRP A 1087 -42.53 17.03 15.79
CA TRP A 1087 -41.92 15.83 16.41
C TRP A 1087 -43.01 14.90 16.94
N VAL A 1088 -43.28 13.80 16.23
CA VAL A 1088 -44.14 12.74 16.76
C VAL A 1088 -43.36 12.02 17.87
N ARG A 1089 -43.88 12.07 19.10
CA ARG A 1089 -43.32 11.35 20.27
C ARG A 1089 -43.43 9.85 20.13
#